data_AF-A0A329M7Z5-F1
#
_entry.id   AF-A0A329M7Z5-F1
#
_cell.length_a   1.000
_cell.length_b   1.000
_cell.length_c   1.000
_cell.angle_alpha   90.00
_cell.angle_beta   90.00
_cell.angle_gamma   90.00
#
_symmetry.space_group_name_H-M   'P 1'
#
loop_
_entity.id
_entity.type
_entity.pdbx_description
1 polymer ?
#
loop_
_entity_poly.entity_id
_entity_poly.type
_entity_poly.pdbx_seq_one_letter_code
_entity_poly.pdbx_strand_id
1 'polypeptide(L)'
;MLYVKRHVRSVMAKLLVVVLLVSALSLGGFRVPGVAYGAAPQITDIESSYAKNGQNGNNGNNGNNGNNGNNGNNGNNGNNGNNGNNGNNGHNGNNGNNGHNGNNGNNGHNGNNGHNGNNGHNGHNGHNGQSPTPTPTLTPEPTVEPTPTPEPTVEPTPTPAPTPEPLEIVSGGQANAVIVVDDTVYERTEVAEPSGIRGWKQEYGTGSIAVNNTRSRSGARSLHINATNNASYGVVSDPVAITGGAAYTVSAAVYRESGRDPQLFIRYYNANKVRIDQQGGVRTTPLAGWETVSITATAPPTAAYASAILFTSLSPASLYFDDVALKSASGETIPLANPGFEPLVSSSSAAIDTLVEYVQKSTGALLPVMQEADYLVEGVDPGTIVIRLGTAESVSGDDHGLDDLLEELDRDGFVIYPQEDRVTIAGAGIWGAVNGVTDFLERYVGVRWLMPGPDGEDVPQHIDLKIARDVVREEPAFGFRVFSPLHAKPDNSASVWQEQYRWAQRNRLQGFYNAPISFHHNMYNLFPIAKYGVSNPEFYPNGKPPAANSIEGWQPCFSNPATIDAAVTEILAYFQANPNAQSYSLGTNDGNGFCESDPVPAYFNWVNQVVERVLQVYPDKWFGFLVYQSINRPPSFPLNPRVIPFITKDRTAWLDPDQKARDLAAQESWLQVTEQVAYYDYIYGSPYLVPRVYPHLMADNFQIAQERGVESYYAELYPNWGEGAKAWIAAKLLWNPELDVDVLLEEWYSRAVGESAAPYLEEYYDYWEQFWTERAIQEPWFLPGAIYQNFYDPAYVNAVTAADISISRGLLEQVVANAVTDKQKARANLLLQAFEYYEASVLSYPQSSEPPADSTAAIAMLEQAVDVFEERLQMAEKRMLLLEQFKSDPVLFQPFDARKFNQLVWSGWNVSEFWQLVEYMKDQEANGGPVRVRAADLAATHPSASSRDFAAMLLQTVSEPNLVQNPSFQDADAGDATKAPPWELLSRSTSTRAVKRAEGTGHTDTVSMLVYGKGWGGPSQVISVEPGLASFSFQYHIPTGGNTATSMQWGYDLLDEQGNWLNFSTVRSPVTSLENAEGVWLEAKLTGEIPSMVKGIPVSKVRLNFLIESGQPIEVYIDDVKFFNAASGS
;
A
#
# COMPACT_ATOMS: atom_id res chain seq x y z
N MET A 1 -25.48 18.60 -25.20
CA MET A 1 -25.60 18.27 -26.65
C MET A 1 -24.88 16.96 -27.04
N LEU A 2 -24.27 16.19 -26.10
CA LEU A 2 -23.52 14.97 -26.44
C LEU A 2 -24.39 13.70 -26.64
N TYR A 3 -25.58 13.63 -26.02
CA TYR A 3 -26.44 12.42 -26.01
C TYR A 3 -26.79 11.87 -27.41
N VAL A 4 -26.86 12.75 -28.42
CA VAL A 4 -27.21 12.38 -29.81
C VAL A 4 -26.06 11.64 -30.53
N LYS A 5 -24.80 11.75 -30.08
CA LYS A 5 -23.66 11.08 -30.74
C LYS A 5 -23.58 9.57 -30.46
N ARG A 6 -24.10 9.07 -29.32
CA ARG A 6 -24.05 7.63 -28.96
C ARG A 6 -24.89 6.76 -29.91
N HIS A 7 -26.06 7.26 -30.32
CA HIS A 7 -26.99 6.54 -31.23
C HIS A 7 -26.50 6.37 -32.68
N VAL A 8 -25.61 7.21 -33.19
CA VAL A 8 -25.17 7.14 -34.61
C VAL A 8 -24.19 5.98 -34.87
N ARG A 9 -23.47 5.51 -33.85
CA ARG A 9 -22.53 4.38 -33.96
C ARG A 9 -23.22 3.03 -34.21
N SER A 10 -24.40 2.79 -33.61
CA SER A 10 -25.14 1.51 -33.71
C SER A 10 -25.63 1.18 -35.12
N VAL A 11 -26.00 2.19 -35.93
CA VAL A 11 -26.58 1.97 -37.26
C VAL A 11 -25.53 1.65 -38.33
N MET A 12 -24.28 2.13 -38.19
CA MET A 12 -23.22 1.87 -39.17
C MET A 12 -22.59 0.48 -39.03
N ALA A 13 -22.49 -0.06 -37.80
CA ALA A 13 -21.93 -1.40 -37.57
C ALA A 13 -22.76 -2.50 -38.25
N LYS A 14 -24.09 -2.37 -38.25
CA LYS A 14 -25.02 -3.36 -38.84
C LYS A 14 -24.98 -3.44 -40.38
N LEU A 15 -24.27 -2.54 -41.07
CA LEU A 15 -24.10 -2.61 -42.53
C LEU A 15 -22.86 -3.40 -42.98
N LEU A 16 -21.84 -3.58 -42.12
CA LEU A 16 -20.55 -4.15 -42.54
C LEU A 16 -20.56 -5.69 -42.62
N VAL A 17 -21.42 -6.35 -41.83
CA VAL A 17 -21.47 -7.81 -41.67
C VAL A 17 -21.99 -8.52 -42.94
N VAL A 18 -22.71 -7.83 -43.83
CA VAL A 18 -23.32 -8.43 -45.03
C VAL A 18 -22.32 -8.59 -46.20
N VAL A 19 -21.13 -7.98 -46.13
CA VAL A 19 -20.16 -7.96 -47.25
C VAL A 19 -19.06 -9.03 -47.13
N LEU A 20 -18.78 -9.55 -45.93
CA LEU A 20 -17.69 -10.51 -45.68
C LEU A 20 -18.12 -12.00 -45.74
N LEU A 21 -19.01 -12.34 -46.67
CA LEU A 21 -19.50 -13.72 -46.87
C LEU A 21 -19.36 -14.27 -48.30
N VAL A 22 -18.36 -13.79 -49.06
CA VAL A 22 -17.91 -14.45 -50.31
C VAL A 22 -16.39 -14.36 -50.48
N SER A 23 -15.66 -15.43 -50.12
CA SER A 23 -14.43 -15.93 -50.79
C SER A 23 -13.78 -17.06 -49.98
N ALA A 24 -13.79 -18.29 -50.50
CA ALA A 24 -13.09 -19.42 -49.92
C ALA A 24 -12.32 -20.20 -51.01
N LEU A 25 -11.31 -20.97 -50.58
CA LEU A 25 -10.47 -21.91 -51.37
C LEU A 25 -9.38 -21.21 -52.23
N SER A 26 -8.15 -21.72 -52.38
CA SER A 26 -7.71 -23.12 -52.31
C SER A 26 -6.18 -23.34 -52.14
N LEU A 27 -5.81 -24.54 -51.64
CA LEU A 27 -4.59 -25.36 -51.94
C LEU A 27 -3.17 -24.96 -51.48
N GLY A 28 -2.45 -25.97 -50.96
CA GLY A 28 -1.03 -26.20 -51.28
C GLY A 28 -0.05 -26.26 -50.08
N GLY A 29 0.25 -27.46 -49.56
CA GLY A 29 1.22 -27.64 -48.47
C GLY A 29 2.67 -27.87 -48.92
N PHE A 30 3.63 -27.61 -48.02
CA PHE A 30 5.04 -28.02 -48.16
C PHE A 30 5.68 -28.29 -46.78
N ARG A 31 6.41 -29.41 -46.66
CA ARG A 31 7.50 -29.66 -45.68
C ARG A 31 8.80 -29.73 -46.51
N VAL A 32 10.04 -29.52 -46.07
CA VAL A 32 10.82 -29.70 -44.81
C VAL A 32 12.12 -28.84 -44.98
N PRO A 33 13.23 -28.94 -44.19
CA PRO A 33 13.44 -29.14 -42.75
C PRO A 33 14.42 -28.11 -42.10
N GLY A 34 14.39 -27.98 -40.77
CA GLY A 34 15.59 -27.91 -39.91
C GLY A 34 16.49 -26.65 -39.91
N VAL A 35 16.31 -25.80 -38.90
CA VAL A 35 17.38 -24.98 -38.29
C VAL A 35 17.30 -25.14 -36.77
N ALA A 36 18.44 -25.06 -36.07
CA ALA A 36 18.58 -25.50 -34.68
C ALA A 36 17.87 -24.62 -33.65
N TYR A 37 17.38 -25.25 -32.57
CA TYR A 37 16.92 -24.57 -31.36
C TYR A 37 18.10 -23.90 -30.65
N GLY A 38 18.21 -22.57 -30.80
CA GLY A 38 18.90 -21.71 -29.84
C GLY A 38 17.94 -21.40 -28.69
N ALA A 39 18.42 -21.46 -27.45
CA ALA A 39 17.58 -21.27 -26.27
C ALA A 39 16.93 -19.87 -26.24
N ALA A 40 15.62 -19.82 -25.98
CA ALA A 40 14.96 -18.57 -25.61
C ALA A 40 15.50 -18.10 -24.24
N PRO A 41 15.83 -16.80 -24.07
CA PRO A 41 16.22 -16.28 -22.76
C PRO A 41 15.03 -16.39 -21.80
N GLN A 42 15.32 -16.87 -20.59
CA GLN A 42 14.33 -17.06 -19.53
C GLN A 42 13.81 -15.70 -19.05
N ILE A 43 12.50 -15.60 -18.77
CA ILE A 43 11.90 -14.45 -18.10
C ILE A 43 12.16 -14.60 -16.59
N THR A 44 13.39 -14.31 -16.16
CA THR A 44 13.81 -14.38 -14.74
C THR A 44 14.26 -13.06 -14.14
N ASP A 45 14.59 -12.05 -14.97
CA ASP A 45 15.29 -10.85 -14.48
C ASP A 45 14.36 -9.71 -14.03
N ILE A 46 13.03 -9.86 -14.20
CA ILE A 46 12.02 -8.87 -13.76
C ILE A 46 11.96 -8.77 -12.22
N GLU A 47 12.35 -9.82 -11.48
CA GLU A 47 12.20 -9.86 -10.02
C GLU A 47 13.39 -9.25 -9.25
N SER A 48 14.50 -8.92 -9.93
CA SER A 48 15.70 -8.37 -9.26
C SER A 48 15.85 -6.85 -9.35
N SER A 49 15.16 -6.18 -10.29
CA SER A 49 15.28 -4.73 -10.52
C SER A 49 14.51 -3.89 -9.51
N TYR A 50 13.33 -4.33 -9.06
CA TYR A 50 12.50 -3.56 -8.10
C TYR A 50 13.11 -3.41 -6.69
N ALA A 51 14.26 -4.05 -6.42
CA ALA A 51 14.97 -3.95 -5.16
C ALA A 51 16.23 -3.04 -5.21
N LYS A 52 16.61 -2.48 -6.37
CA LYS A 52 17.79 -1.63 -6.51
C LYS A 52 17.62 -0.46 -7.50
N ASN A 53 18.15 0.67 -7.04
CA ASN A 53 18.37 1.94 -7.73
C ASN A 53 17.15 2.87 -7.81
N GLY A 54 17.23 3.95 -7.02
CA GLY A 54 17.06 5.30 -7.55
C GLY A 54 18.31 6.09 -7.17
N GLN A 55 19.06 6.60 -8.15
CA GLN A 55 20.10 7.61 -7.93
C GLN A 55 19.92 8.73 -8.96
N ASN A 56 19.81 9.96 -8.46
CA ASN A 56 19.24 11.10 -9.18
C ASN A 56 20.03 11.53 -10.43
N GLY A 57 19.31 12.10 -11.40
CA GLY A 57 19.87 13.03 -12.38
C GLY A 57 19.88 14.48 -11.86
N ASN A 58 20.83 15.29 -12.30
CA ASN A 58 20.91 16.72 -11.95
C ASN A 58 19.89 17.55 -12.75
N ASN A 59 19.37 18.62 -12.14
CA ASN A 59 18.50 19.60 -12.78
C ASN A 59 19.24 20.46 -13.82
N GLY A 60 18.50 20.96 -14.82
CA GLY A 60 19.00 21.93 -15.81
C GLY A 60 18.84 23.38 -15.33
N ASN A 61 19.67 24.29 -15.85
CA ASN A 61 19.68 25.69 -15.44
C ASN A 61 18.39 26.45 -15.82
N ASN A 62 17.90 27.28 -14.90
CA ASN A 62 16.79 28.21 -15.14
C ASN A 62 17.15 29.29 -16.19
N GLY A 63 16.15 29.69 -16.98
CA GLY A 63 16.26 30.83 -17.89
C GLY A 63 16.11 32.18 -17.18
N ASN A 64 16.71 33.24 -17.72
CA ASN A 64 16.64 34.59 -17.13
C ASN A 64 15.21 35.15 -17.10
N ASN A 65 14.82 35.73 -15.97
CA ASN A 65 13.54 36.42 -15.81
C ASN A 65 13.42 37.66 -16.73
N GLY A 66 12.22 37.89 -17.25
CA GLY A 66 11.86 39.13 -17.94
C GLY A 66 11.59 40.29 -16.97
N ASN A 67 11.75 41.53 -17.44
CA ASN A 67 11.52 42.72 -16.60
C ASN A 67 10.05 42.88 -16.17
N ASN A 68 9.84 43.24 -14.91
CA ASN A 68 8.51 43.52 -14.34
C ASN A 68 7.79 44.68 -15.05
N GLY A 69 6.47 44.54 -15.23
CA GLY A 69 5.58 45.63 -15.62
C GLY A 69 5.22 46.56 -14.45
N ASN A 70 4.85 47.81 -14.76
CA ASN A 70 4.47 48.79 -13.74
C ASN A 70 3.11 48.47 -13.09
N ASN A 71 3.02 48.66 -11.77
CA ASN A 71 1.79 48.47 -11.00
C ASN A 71 0.68 49.46 -11.39
N GLY A 72 -0.58 48.99 -11.35
CA GLY A 72 -1.77 49.83 -11.44
C GLY A 72 -2.13 50.50 -10.10
N ASN A 73 -2.93 51.56 -10.15
CA ASN A 73 -3.36 52.30 -8.95
C ASN A 73 -4.47 51.55 -8.17
N ASN A 74 -4.40 51.60 -6.84
CA ASN A 74 -5.38 51.01 -5.93
C ASN A 74 -6.77 51.68 -6.02
N GLY A 75 -7.83 50.88 -5.81
CA GLY A 75 -9.20 51.37 -5.65
C GLY A 75 -9.50 51.86 -4.21
N ASN A 76 -10.58 52.63 -4.05
CA ASN A 76 -10.99 53.18 -2.75
C ASN A 76 -11.75 52.15 -1.89
N ASN A 77 -11.53 52.18 -0.58
CA ASN A 77 -12.19 51.33 0.41
C ASN A 77 -13.69 51.62 0.56
N GLY A 78 -14.47 50.58 0.89
CA GLY A 78 -15.89 50.69 1.25
C GLY A 78 -16.11 51.06 2.73
N ASN A 79 -17.34 51.50 3.06
CA ASN A 79 -17.73 51.91 4.41
C ASN A 79 -18.11 50.72 5.32
N ASN A 80 -17.79 50.81 6.60
CA ASN A 80 -18.10 49.80 7.61
C ASN A 80 -19.61 49.74 7.97
N GLY A 81 -20.07 48.55 8.36
CA GLY A 81 -21.43 48.31 8.89
C GLY A 81 -21.59 48.64 10.39
N ASN A 82 -22.83 48.72 10.85
CA ASN A 82 -23.17 49.04 12.25
C ASN A 82 -23.18 47.80 13.17
N ASN A 83 -22.79 47.98 14.43
CA ASN A 83 -22.75 46.93 15.46
C ASN A 83 -24.16 46.48 15.92
N GLY A 84 -24.26 45.21 16.33
CA GLY A 84 -25.45 44.64 16.98
C GLY A 84 -25.54 44.93 18.48
N ASN A 85 -26.72 44.71 19.08
CA ASN A 85 -27.00 44.96 20.51
C ASN A 85 -26.59 43.79 21.42
N ASN A 86 -26.18 44.11 22.65
CA ASN A 86 -25.72 43.15 23.66
C ASN A 86 -26.85 42.25 24.23
N GLY A 87 -26.50 41.01 24.58
CA GLY A 87 -27.33 40.09 25.37
C GLY A 87 -27.22 40.31 26.90
N ASN A 88 -28.17 39.76 27.67
CA ASN A 88 -28.31 39.98 29.11
C ASN A 88 -27.42 39.09 30.00
N ASN A 89 -27.01 39.62 31.16
CA ASN A 89 -26.20 38.93 32.18
C ASN A 89 -26.99 37.91 33.01
N GLY A 90 -26.32 36.83 33.46
CA GLY A 90 -26.90 35.79 34.32
C GLY A 90 -25.99 35.31 35.47
N HIS A 91 -26.24 35.84 36.67
CA HIS A 91 -26.01 35.28 38.03
C HIS A 91 -24.62 34.77 38.48
N ASN A 92 -24.18 35.28 39.64
CA ASN A 92 -22.91 34.94 40.31
C ASN A 92 -23.01 33.67 41.20
N GLY A 93 -21.92 32.90 41.25
CA GLY A 93 -21.66 31.84 42.24
C GLY A 93 -20.57 32.24 43.27
N ASN A 94 -20.50 31.52 44.39
CA ASN A 94 -19.74 31.92 45.60
C ASN A 94 -18.21 31.84 45.48
N ASN A 95 -17.51 32.72 46.21
CA ASN A 95 -16.05 32.78 46.30
C ASN A 95 -15.41 31.57 47.01
N GLY A 96 -14.31 31.06 46.44
CA GLY A 96 -13.32 30.20 47.10
C GLY A 96 -12.00 30.94 47.37
N ASN A 97 -11.14 30.38 48.23
CA ASN A 97 -9.95 31.05 48.77
C ASN A 97 -8.86 31.39 47.74
N ASN A 98 -8.12 32.49 47.98
CA ASN A 98 -7.04 32.97 47.13
C ASN A 98 -5.86 31.97 47.02
N GLY A 99 -5.55 31.54 45.79
CA GLY A 99 -4.23 31.03 45.41
C GLY A 99 -3.24 32.17 45.10
N HIS A 100 -1.95 31.86 44.96
CA HIS A 100 -0.92 32.86 44.61
C HIS A 100 -1.12 33.42 43.20
N ASN A 101 -0.73 34.68 42.99
CA ASN A 101 -0.72 35.31 41.67
C ASN A 101 0.20 34.53 40.71
N GLY A 102 -0.35 34.03 39.60
CA GLY A 102 0.44 33.69 38.43
C GLY A 102 0.92 34.94 37.71
N ASN A 103 1.96 34.80 36.88
CA ASN A 103 2.39 35.88 35.98
C ASN A 103 1.27 36.23 34.99
N ASN A 104 1.20 37.49 34.56
CA ASN A 104 0.27 37.91 33.51
C ASN A 104 0.49 37.07 32.26
N GLY A 105 -0.59 36.43 31.77
CA GLY A 105 -0.58 35.83 30.44
C GLY A 105 -0.40 36.89 29.37
N ASN A 106 0.24 36.53 28.25
CA ASN A 106 0.29 37.38 27.07
C ASN A 106 -1.13 37.69 26.58
N ASN A 107 -1.33 38.87 25.98
CA ASN A 107 -2.60 39.22 25.35
C ASN A 107 -2.98 38.13 24.34
N GLY A 108 -4.18 37.57 24.47
CA GLY A 108 -4.72 36.66 23.45
C GLY A 108 -4.73 37.35 22.09
N HIS A 109 -4.39 36.61 21.04
CA HIS A 109 -4.58 37.11 19.68
C HIS A 109 -6.07 37.36 19.44
N ASN A 110 -6.40 38.38 18.64
CA ASN A 110 -7.78 38.59 18.22
C ASN A 110 -8.26 37.31 17.51
N GLY A 111 -9.38 36.74 17.95
CA GLY A 111 -9.98 35.61 17.25
C GLY A 111 -10.33 36.01 15.82
N ASN A 112 -10.04 35.13 14.86
CA ASN A 112 -10.53 35.29 13.50
C ASN A 112 -12.07 35.35 13.51
N ASN A 113 -12.64 36.16 12.62
CA ASN A 113 -14.09 36.16 12.43
C ASN A 113 -14.55 34.74 12.08
N GLY A 114 -15.51 34.21 12.85
CA GLY A 114 -16.14 32.93 12.52
C GLY A 114 -16.72 33.00 11.11
N HIS A 115 -16.45 31.97 10.30
CA HIS A 115 -17.11 31.84 9.01
C HIS A 115 -18.61 31.67 9.22
N ASN A 116 -19.42 32.22 8.31
CA ASN A 116 -20.85 31.95 8.34
C ASN A 116 -21.07 30.44 8.19
N GLY A 117 -21.78 29.82 9.13
CA GLY A 117 -22.14 28.41 9.00
C GLY A 117 -22.94 28.18 7.72
N ASN A 118 -22.62 27.10 7.00
CA ASN A 118 -23.42 26.69 5.86
C ASN A 118 -24.87 26.43 6.32
N ASN A 119 -25.83 26.80 5.47
CA ASN A 119 -27.24 26.49 5.73
C ASN A 119 -27.40 24.97 5.87
N GLY A 120 -28.01 24.51 6.97
CA GLY A 120 -28.30 23.10 7.15
C GLY A 120 -29.18 22.58 6.00
N HIS A 121 -28.80 21.45 5.43
CA HIS A 121 -29.62 20.77 4.42
C HIS A 121 -30.93 20.31 5.05
N ASN A 122 -32.02 20.40 4.28
CA ASN A 122 -33.33 19.93 4.74
C ASN A 122 -33.28 18.43 5.02
N GLY A 123 -33.58 18.02 6.25
CA GLY A 123 -33.67 16.61 6.61
C GLY A 123 -34.70 15.88 5.75
N HIS A 124 -34.29 14.77 5.13
CA HIS A 124 -35.20 13.91 4.37
C HIS A 124 -36.04 13.04 5.31
N ASN A 125 -37.27 12.74 4.88
CA ASN A 125 -38.24 12.05 5.72
C ASN A 125 -37.80 10.61 6.07
N GLY A 126 -37.85 10.26 7.36
CA GLY A 126 -37.57 8.90 7.81
C GLY A 126 -38.57 7.88 7.27
N HIS A 127 -38.08 6.72 6.84
CA HIS A 127 -38.91 5.58 6.49
C HIS A 127 -39.36 4.84 7.76
N ASN A 128 -40.67 4.66 7.94
CA ASN A 128 -41.23 3.95 9.07
C ASN A 128 -41.24 2.42 8.84
N GLY A 129 -40.84 1.66 9.87
CA GLY A 129 -41.08 0.22 9.95
C GLY A 129 -42.51 -0.13 10.40
N GLN A 130 -42.87 -1.40 10.23
CA GLN A 130 -44.13 -2.03 10.66
C GLN A 130 -43.84 -3.07 11.78
N SER A 131 -44.74 -3.60 12.62
CA SER A 131 -46.21 -3.52 12.85
C SER A 131 -46.51 -4.25 14.19
N PRO A 132 -47.76 -4.52 14.65
CA PRO A 132 -49.05 -3.81 14.52
C PRO A 132 -49.87 -3.76 15.87
N THR A 133 -51.08 -3.16 15.81
CA THR A 133 -52.30 -3.36 16.70
C THR A 133 -52.33 -2.86 18.17
N PRO A 134 -53.53 -2.56 18.76
CA PRO A 134 -54.82 -2.13 18.18
C PRO A 134 -55.54 -0.93 18.89
N THR A 135 -56.68 -0.54 18.29
CA THR A 135 -57.68 0.54 18.55
C THR A 135 -58.21 0.72 20.01
N PRO A 136 -58.83 1.87 20.38
CA PRO A 136 -60.26 2.12 20.07
C PRO A 136 -60.75 3.58 19.83
N THR A 137 -61.66 3.73 18.86
CA THR A 137 -62.81 4.70 18.72
C THR A 137 -62.82 6.11 19.33
N LEU A 138 -63.30 7.09 18.54
CA LEU A 138 -64.62 7.76 18.74
C LEU A 138 -65.08 8.54 17.48
N THR A 139 -66.37 8.92 17.43
CA THR A 139 -67.12 9.41 16.25
C THR A 139 -67.60 10.89 16.41
N PRO A 140 -68.57 11.47 15.63
CA PRO A 140 -68.33 12.21 14.38
C PRO A 140 -68.99 13.63 14.35
N GLU A 141 -69.25 14.16 13.14
CA GLU A 141 -70.09 15.34 12.74
C GLU A 141 -69.42 16.73 12.58
N PRO A 142 -69.97 17.64 11.72
CA PRO A 142 -70.60 17.40 10.41
C PRO A 142 -70.12 18.37 9.28
N THR A 143 -70.69 18.16 8.09
CA THR A 143 -70.32 18.71 6.77
C THR A 143 -70.81 20.14 6.45
N VAL A 144 -70.13 20.81 5.51
CA VAL A 144 -70.73 21.72 4.50
C VAL A 144 -70.03 21.51 3.14
N GLU A 145 -70.79 21.18 2.10
CA GLU A 145 -70.31 21.03 0.70
C GLU A 145 -70.14 22.39 -0.01
N PRO A 146 -69.40 22.42 -1.14
CA PRO A 146 -70.13 22.52 -2.41
C PRO A 146 -69.70 21.51 -3.51
N THR A 147 -70.59 21.36 -4.49
CA THR A 147 -70.65 20.33 -5.55
C THR A 147 -69.76 20.66 -6.78
N PRO A 148 -69.59 19.76 -7.79
CA PRO A 148 -68.26 19.26 -8.13
C PRO A 148 -67.68 19.74 -9.48
N THR A 149 -66.36 19.64 -9.59
CA THR A 149 -65.60 19.61 -10.86
C THR A 149 -65.26 18.13 -11.14
N PRO A 150 -65.30 17.62 -12.39
CA PRO A 150 -65.06 16.19 -12.64
C PRO A 150 -63.64 15.77 -12.27
N GLU A 151 -63.52 14.76 -11.41
CA GLU A 151 -62.25 14.11 -11.11
C GLU A 151 -61.73 13.33 -12.33
N PRO A 152 -60.40 13.25 -12.53
CA PRO A 152 -59.83 12.20 -13.35
C PRO A 152 -60.09 10.85 -12.67
N THR A 153 -60.45 9.83 -13.46
CA THR A 153 -60.56 8.46 -12.97
C THR A 153 -59.21 7.99 -12.41
N VAL A 154 -59.13 7.87 -11.09
CA VAL A 154 -58.05 7.16 -10.42
C VAL A 154 -58.26 5.68 -10.69
N GLU A 155 -57.43 5.11 -11.58
CA GLU A 155 -57.27 3.65 -11.62
C GLU A 155 -56.81 3.16 -10.24
N PRO A 156 -57.29 2.01 -9.76
CA PRO A 156 -56.81 1.47 -8.49
C PRO A 156 -55.30 1.26 -8.60
N THR A 157 -54.54 1.93 -7.72
CA THR A 157 -53.11 1.69 -7.59
C THR A 157 -52.92 0.19 -7.41
N PRO A 158 -52.16 -0.51 -8.28
CA PRO A 158 -51.98 -1.94 -8.13
C PRO A 158 -51.36 -2.19 -6.76
N THR A 159 -51.97 -3.09 -5.98
CA THR A 159 -51.32 -3.64 -4.79
C THR A 159 -49.91 -4.04 -5.20
N PRO A 160 -48.85 -3.59 -4.50
CA PRO A 160 -47.50 -4.02 -4.85
C PRO A 160 -47.49 -5.55 -4.87
N ALA A 161 -47.00 -6.12 -5.97
CA ALA A 161 -46.86 -7.56 -6.09
C ALA A 161 -46.06 -8.07 -4.86
N PRO A 162 -46.45 -9.21 -4.27
CA PRO A 162 -45.70 -9.74 -3.14
C PRO A 162 -44.23 -9.88 -3.56
N THR A 163 -43.32 -9.29 -2.79
CA THR A 163 -41.89 -9.40 -3.04
C THR A 163 -41.54 -10.89 -3.14
N PRO A 164 -40.98 -11.37 -4.27
CA PRO A 164 -40.74 -12.79 -4.44
C PRO A 164 -39.76 -13.29 -3.37
N GLU A 165 -40.05 -14.45 -2.78
CA GLU A 165 -39.30 -14.95 -1.63
C GLU A 165 -37.81 -15.18 -1.99
N PRO A 166 -36.87 -14.81 -1.12
CA PRO A 166 -35.44 -14.92 -1.40
C PRO A 166 -35.00 -16.38 -1.54
N LEU A 167 -33.92 -16.59 -2.28
CA LEU A 167 -33.32 -17.90 -2.54
C LEU A 167 -32.50 -18.36 -1.32
N GLU A 168 -32.90 -19.46 -0.68
CA GLU A 168 -32.20 -20.04 0.49
C GLU A 168 -31.01 -20.93 0.05
N ILE A 169 -29.84 -20.32 -0.13
CA ILE A 169 -28.59 -20.99 -0.53
C ILE A 169 -28.05 -21.87 0.60
N VAL A 170 -28.18 -21.40 1.84
CA VAL A 170 -27.91 -22.19 3.06
C VAL A 170 -29.12 -22.07 3.97
N SER A 171 -29.57 -23.20 4.53
CA SER A 171 -30.68 -23.28 5.47
C SER A 171 -30.30 -24.25 6.58
N GLY A 172 -30.33 -23.80 7.85
CA GLY A 172 -29.93 -24.59 9.02
C GLY A 172 -28.45 -25.04 8.99
N GLY A 173 -27.55 -24.26 8.40
CA GLY A 173 -26.14 -24.63 8.20
C GLY A 173 -25.90 -25.75 7.17
N GLN A 174 -26.90 -26.10 6.35
CA GLN A 174 -26.77 -27.03 5.23
C GLN A 174 -26.89 -26.29 3.89
N ALA A 175 -26.04 -26.65 2.94
CA ALA A 175 -26.13 -26.14 1.58
C ALA A 175 -27.40 -26.70 0.91
N ASN A 176 -28.25 -25.80 0.43
CA ASN A 176 -29.40 -26.11 -0.44
C ASN A 176 -29.14 -25.62 -1.88
N ALA A 177 -27.86 -25.45 -2.23
CA ALA A 177 -27.43 -24.99 -3.53
C ALA A 177 -26.17 -25.72 -4.01
N VAL A 178 -26.01 -25.80 -5.33
CA VAL A 178 -24.82 -26.31 -6.01
C VAL A 178 -24.29 -25.25 -6.96
N ILE A 179 -22.96 -25.11 -7.03
CA ILE A 179 -22.29 -24.25 -8.00
C ILE A 179 -22.13 -25.04 -9.30
N VAL A 180 -22.57 -24.48 -10.42
CA VAL A 180 -22.39 -25.04 -11.77
C VAL A 180 -21.50 -24.10 -12.57
N VAL A 181 -20.46 -24.65 -13.20
CA VAL A 181 -19.39 -23.89 -13.89
C VAL A 181 -19.13 -24.45 -15.28
N ASP A 182 -18.82 -23.58 -16.24
CA ASP A 182 -18.52 -24.02 -17.61
C ASP A 182 -17.10 -24.58 -17.74
N ASP A 183 -17.03 -25.85 -18.14
CA ASP A 183 -15.82 -26.60 -18.52
C ASP A 183 -14.91 -25.87 -19.52
N THR A 184 -15.45 -25.00 -20.40
CA THR A 184 -14.66 -24.28 -21.42
C THR A 184 -13.93 -23.05 -20.89
N VAL A 185 -14.43 -22.46 -19.81
CA VAL A 185 -13.80 -21.31 -19.11
C VAL A 185 -12.93 -21.79 -17.95
N TYR A 186 -13.32 -22.88 -17.30
CA TYR A 186 -12.74 -23.35 -16.03
C TYR A 186 -12.13 -24.75 -16.15
N GLU A 187 -10.99 -24.86 -16.86
CA GLU A 187 -10.26 -26.12 -17.00
C GLU A 187 -10.05 -26.87 -15.65
N ARG A 188 -10.34 -28.18 -15.66
CA ARG A 188 -10.18 -29.08 -14.51
C ARG A 188 -8.71 -29.43 -14.28
N THR A 189 -8.07 -28.81 -13.29
CA THR A 189 -6.81 -29.32 -12.70
C THR A 189 -7.11 -30.09 -11.41
N GLU A 190 -6.91 -31.41 -11.41
CA GLU A 190 -6.86 -32.17 -10.15
C GLU A 190 -5.58 -31.81 -9.39
N VAL A 191 -5.68 -30.91 -8.41
CA VAL A 191 -4.58 -30.65 -7.49
C VAL A 191 -4.45 -31.82 -6.50
N ALA A 192 -3.24 -32.36 -6.36
CA ALA A 192 -2.94 -33.29 -5.29
C ALA A 192 -2.93 -32.53 -3.95
N GLU A 193 -3.88 -32.86 -3.06
CA GLU A 193 -4.08 -32.23 -1.75
C GLU A 193 -2.76 -31.97 -1.00
N PRO A 194 -2.44 -30.70 -0.65
CA PRO A 194 -1.26 -30.37 0.14
C PRO A 194 -1.46 -30.81 1.61
N SER A 195 -1.20 -32.08 1.87
CA SER A 195 -1.09 -32.70 3.21
C SER A 195 -2.36 -32.69 4.07
N GLY A 196 -3.43 -33.34 3.61
CA GLY A 196 -4.58 -33.63 4.47
C GLY A 196 -5.74 -34.31 3.76
N ILE A 197 -6.82 -34.49 4.51
CA ILE A 197 -8.16 -34.77 4.00
C ILE A 197 -9.01 -33.61 4.52
N ARG A 198 -9.54 -32.73 3.67
CA ARG A 198 -10.24 -31.51 4.15
C ARG A 198 -11.40 -31.89 5.07
N GLY A 199 -11.45 -31.33 6.28
CA GLY A 199 -12.42 -31.68 7.31
C GLY A 199 -12.04 -32.88 8.20
N TRP A 200 -10.91 -33.53 7.95
CA TRP A 200 -10.51 -34.79 8.60
C TRP A 200 -9.01 -34.88 8.88
N LYS A 201 -8.66 -35.19 10.12
CA LYS A 201 -7.27 -35.43 10.54
C LYS A 201 -6.97 -36.92 10.61
N GLN A 202 -5.92 -37.39 9.93
CA GLN A 202 -5.34 -38.70 10.26
C GLN A 202 -4.69 -38.62 11.65
N GLU A 203 -5.32 -39.27 12.63
CA GLU A 203 -4.81 -39.34 14.01
C GLU A 203 -4.19 -40.70 14.33
N TYR A 204 -4.53 -41.74 13.56
CA TYR A 204 -4.07 -43.10 13.80
C TYR A 204 -3.27 -43.65 12.60
N GLY A 205 -2.05 -44.12 12.88
CA GLY A 205 -1.10 -44.62 11.89
C GLY A 205 -0.55 -43.53 10.97
N THR A 206 0.29 -43.93 10.01
CA THR A 206 0.88 -43.03 8.99
C THR A 206 0.97 -43.73 7.63
N GLY A 207 0.73 -43.00 6.53
CA GLY A 207 1.04 -43.46 5.17
C GLY A 207 0.23 -44.66 4.66
N SER A 208 -1.01 -44.84 5.11
CA SER A 208 -1.89 -45.95 4.69
C SER A 208 -3.37 -45.57 4.62
N ILE A 209 -3.64 -44.26 4.51
CA ILE A 209 -4.96 -43.69 4.32
C ILE A 209 -4.85 -42.71 3.15
N ALA A 210 -5.77 -42.81 2.20
CA ALA A 210 -5.86 -41.91 1.06
C ALA A 210 -7.32 -41.79 0.62
N VAL A 211 -7.68 -40.66 0.03
CA VAL A 211 -8.95 -40.53 -0.70
C VAL A 211 -8.69 -40.90 -2.16
N ASN A 212 -9.48 -41.80 -2.74
CA ASN A 212 -9.33 -42.21 -4.13
C ASN A 212 -10.66 -42.63 -4.78
N ASN A 213 -10.63 -42.82 -6.10
CA ASN A 213 -11.77 -43.17 -6.95
C ASN A 213 -11.87 -44.67 -7.30
N THR A 214 -11.17 -45.56 -6.57
CA THR A 214 -11.19 -47.01 -6.85
C THR A 214 -12.55 -47.62 -6.55
N ARG A 215 -13.25 -47.08 -5.54
CA ARG A 215 -14.63 -47.42 -5.15
C ARG A 215 -15.26 -46.20 -4.47
N SER A 216 -16.49 -45.86 -4.83
CA SER A 216 -17.38 -44.94 -4.10
C SER A 216 -18.79 -45.53 -3.96
N ARG A 217 -19.62 -44.94 -3.10
CA ARG A 217 -21.06 -45.23 -2.94
C ARG A 217 -21.92 -44.08 -3.43
N SER A 218 -21.58 -42.85 -3.03
CA SER A 218 -22.05 -41.62 -3.67
C SER A 218 -20.83 -40.84 -4.17
N GLY A 219 -21.02 -39.91 -5.11
CA GLY A 219 -19.91 -39.16 -5.69
C GLY A 219 -18.84 -40.03 -6.39
N ALA A 220 -17.68 -39.43 -6.63
CA ALA A 220 -16.58 -39.99 -7.41
C ALA A 220 -15.44 -40.59 -6.56
N ARG A 221 -15.41 -40.39 -5.24
CA ARG A 221 -14.31 -40.82 -4.36
C ARG A 221 -14.81 -41.40 -3.03
N SER A 222 -13.87 -41.93 -2.25
CA SER A 222 -14.10 -42.40 -0.87
C SER A 222 -12.78 -42.44 -0.11
N LEU A 223 -12.87 -42.47 1.22
CA LEU A 223 -11.72 -42.69 2.09
C LEU A 223 -11.30 -44.16 2.05
N HIS A 224 -10.14 -44.45 1.47
CA HIS A 224 -9.51 -45.77 1.48
C HIS A 224 -8.48 -45.89 2.60
N ILE A 225 -8.70 -46.80 3.53
CA ILE A 225 -7.72 -47.26 4.51
C ILE A 225 -7.13 -48.59 4.02
N ASN A 226 -5.85 -48.57 3.64
CA ASN A 226 -5.08 -49.71 3.15
C ASN A 226 -3.99 -50.11 4.16
N ALA A 227 -4.41 -50.61 5.31
CA ALA A 227 -3.49 -51.09 6.35
C ALA A 227 -2.73 -52.32 5.85
N THR A 228 -1.40 -52.26 5.83
CA THR A 228 -0.53 -53.36 5.35
C THR A 228 0.20 -54.09 6.50
N ASN A 229 0.04 -53.62 7.74
CA ASN A 229 0.73 -54.11 8.92
C ASN A 229 -0.25 -54.29 10.10
N ASN A 230 0.26 -54.66 11.29
CA ASN A 230 -0.55 -54.87 12.49
C ASN A 230 -0.75 -53.59 13.35
N ALA A 231 -0.65 -52.40 12.78
CA ALA A 231 -1.00 -51.15 13.46
C ALA A 231 -2.51 -50.88 13.40
N SER A 232 -2.93 -49.75 13.98
CA SER A 232 -4.30 -49.22 13.84
C SER A 232 -4.26 -47.95 13.00
N TYR A 233 -5.27 -47.78 12.16
CA TYR A 233 -5.38 -46.68 11.20
C TYR A 233 -6.76 -46.04 11.28
N GLY A 234 -6.83 -44.72 11.09
CA GLY A 234 -8.08 -44.00 11.15
C GLY A 234 -7.95 -42.48 11.13
N VAL A 235 -9.07 -41.84 10.79
CA VAL A 235 -9.24 -40.38 10.72
C VAL A 235 -10.31 -39.91 11.69
N VAL A 236 -10.22 -38.65 12.10
CA VAL A 236 -11.15 -37.96 12.99
C VAL A 236 -11.64 -36.70 12.29
N SER A 237 -12.96 -36.46 12.23
CA SER A 237 -13.50 -35.24 11.65
C SER A 237 -13.14 -34.03 12.49
N ASP A 238 -13.16 -32.84 11.90
CA ASP A 238 -13.13 -31.61 12.68
C ASP A 238 -14.30 -31.56 13.68
N PRO A 239 -14.13 -30.91 14.86
CA PRO A 239 -15.17 -30.90 15.89
C PRO A 239 -16.32 -29.95 15.53
N VAL A 240 -17.55 -30.47 15.53
CA VAL A 240 -18.78 -29.75 15.17
C VAL A 240 -19.68 -29.58 16.39
N ALA A 241 -20.43 -28.48 16.46
CA ALA A 241 -21.16 -28.08 17.67
C ALA A 241 -22.30 -29.06 18.01
N ILE A 242 -22.46 -29.37 19.30
CA ILE A 242 -23.53 -30.23 19.83
C ILE A 242 -24.01 -29.78 21.21
N THR A 243 -25.16 -30.31 21.64
CA THR A 243 -25.74 -30.11 22.96
C THR A 243 -25.34 -31.23 23.91
N GLY A 244 -24.61 -30.91 24.99
CA GLY A 244 -24.26 -31.85 26.05
C GLY A 244 -25.50 -32.52 26.68
N GLY A 245 -25.41 -33.83 26.94
CA GLY A 245 -26.51 -34.64 27.48
C GLY A 245 -27.50 -35.20 26.46
N ALA A 246 -27.46 -34.76 25.19
CA ALA A 246 -28.27 -35.32 24.12
C ALA A 246 -27.62 -36.58 23.49
N ALA A 247 -28.44 -37.43 22.85
CA ALA A 247 -27.95 -38.58 22.10
C ALA A 247 -27.61 -38.19 20.65
N TYR A 248 -26.53 -38.77 20.13
CA TYR A 248 -26.03 -38.56 18.77
C TYR A 248 -25.69 -39.89 18.11
N THR A 249 -25.91 -39.97 16.80
CA THR A 249 -25.64 -41.14 15.97
C THR A 249 -24.61 -40.79 14.91
N VAL A 250 -23.48 -41.49 14.87
CA VAL A 250 -22.58 -41.45 13.69
C VAL A 250 -22.88 -42.66 12.82
N SER A 251 -23.07 -42.44 11.52
CA SER A 251 -23.17 -43.48 10.50
C SER A 251 -22.16 -43.23 9.38
N ALA A 252 -21.70 -44.29 8.74
CA ALA A 252 -20.93 -44.23 7.50
C ALA A 252 -21.29 -45.42 6.61
N ALA A 253 -21.25 -45.24 5.30
CA ALA A 253 -21.16 -46.36 4.38
C ALA A 253 -19.77 -46.97 4.44
N VAL A 254 -19.69 -48.31 4.44
CA VAL A 254 -18.42 -49.02 4.46
C VAL A 254 -18.42 -50.17 3.47
N TYR A 255 -17.34 -50.26 2.68
CA TYR A 255 -17.01 -51.40 1.84
C TYR A 255 -15.76 -52.08 2.39
N ARG A 256 -15.86 -53.35 2.80
CA ARG A 256 -14.71 -54.17 3.18
C ARG A 256 -14.23 -55.02 2.02
N GLU A 257 -13.04 -54.71 1.54
CA GLU A 257 -12.36 -55.48 0.50
C GLU A 257 -11.49 -56.61 1.10
N SER A 258 -10.82 -56.35 2.23
CA SER A 258 -10.12 -57.41 2.99
C SER A 258 -9.83 -57.01 4.44
N GLY A 259 -9.51 -58.00 5.29
CA GLY A 259 -9.02 -57.79 6.65
C GLY A 259 -10.09 -57.75 7.75
N ARG A 260 -9.81 -56.98 8.81
CA ARG A 260 -10.65 -56.85 10.02
C ARG A 260 -11.90 -56.00 9.79
N ASP A 261 -12.80 -56.06 10.76
CA ASP A 261 -14.06 -55.32 10.79
C ASP A 261 -13.80 -53.81 10.94
N PRO A 262 -14.48 -52.94 10.17
CA PRO A 262 -14.42 -51.49 10.34
C PRO A 262 -15.03 -51.05 11.68
N GLN A 263 -14.62 -49.89 12.19
CA GLN A 263 -15.11 -49.33 13.44
C GLN A 263 -15.44 -47.84 13.30
N LEU A 264 -16.53 -47.43 13.98
CA LEU A 264 -16.91 -46.04 14.18
C LEU A 264 -16.80 -45.66 15.66
N PHE A 265 -16.46 -44.40 15.93
CA PHE A 265 -16.58 -43.76 17.25
C PHE A 265 -17.12 -42.33 17.14
N ILE A 266 -17.82 -41.88 18.19
CA ILE A 266 -18.12 -40.48 18.44
C ILE A 266 -17.15 -40.01 19.52
N ARG A 267 -16.45 -38.90 19.29
CA ARG A 267 -15.58 -38.25 20.28
C ARG A 267 -16.20 -36.94 20.72
N TYR A 268 -16.12 -36.62 22.00
CA TYR A 268 -16.70 -35.42 22.59
C TYR A 268 -15.63 -34.48 23.17
N TYR A 269 -15.88 -33.18 23.05
CA TYR A 269 -15.00 -32.11 23.49
C TYR A 269 -15.79 -31.06 24.29
N ASN A 270 -15.12 -30.37 25.22
CA ASN A 270 -15.69 -29.23 25.93
C ASN A 270 -15.65 -27.94 25.07
N ALA A 271 -16.16 -26.83 25.61
CA ALA A 271 -16.21 -25.53 24.91
C ALA A 271 -14.82 -25.03 24.42
N ASN A 272 -13.74 -25.40 25.11
CA ASN A 272 -12.36 -25.04 24.73
C ASN A 272 -11.74 -26.04 23.73
N LYS A 273 -12.56 -26.86 23.05
CA LYS A 273 -12.17 -27.93 22.13
C LYS A 273 -11.16 -28.94 22.72
N VAL A 274 -11.14 -29.10 24.05
CA VAL A 274 -10.37 -30.14 24.73
C VAL A 274 -11.20 -31.42 24.79
N ARG A 275 -10.62 -32.55 24.37
CA ARG A 275 -11.29 -33.87 24.39
C ARG A 275 -11.66 -34.26 25.83
N ILE A 276 -12.91 -34.67 26.03
CA ILE A 276 -13.43 -35.10 27.33
C ILE A 276 -13.91 -36.56 27.35
N ASP A 277 -14.36 -37.11 26.22
CA ASP A 277 -14.84 -38.50 26.13
C ASP A 277 -14.76 -39.07 24.70
N GLN A 278 -14.90 -40.38 24.53
CA GLN A 278 -15.03 -41.07 23.24
C GLN A 278 -15.79 -42.40 23.40
N GLN A 279 -16.90 -42.55 22.69
CA GLN A 279 -17.81 -43.71 22.75
C GLN A 279 -17.97 -44.36 21.37
N GLY A 280 -18.07 -45.69 21.28
CA GLY A 280 -18.24 -46.42 20.02
C GLY A 280 -17.59 -47.80 20.01
N GLY A 281 -17.55 -48.45 18.84
CA GLY A 281 -16.94 -49.78 18.66
C GLY A 281 -17.83 -50.87 18.05
N VAL A 282 -18.74 -50.51 17.13
CA VAL A 282 -19.44 -51.54 16.31
C VAL A 282 -18.43 -52.25 15.41
N ARG A 283 -18.59 -53.58 15.30
CA ARG A 283 -17.92 -54.43 14.31
C ARG A 283 -19.01 -54.98 13.39
N THR A 284 -18.86 -54.77 12.09
CA THR A 284 -19.72 -55.41 11.09
C THR A 284 -18.96 -56.47 10.31
N THR A 285 -19.68 -57.39 9.68
CA THR A 285 -19.09 -58.51 8.94
C THR A 285 -19.37 -58.44 7.43
N PRO A 286 -19.16 -57.31 6.71
CA PRO A 286 -19.50 -57.26 5.28
C PRO A 286 -18.62 -58.25 4.52
N LEU A 287 -19.25 -59.07 3.68
CA LEU A 287 -18.59 -59.82 2.63
C LEU A 287 -19.38 -59.60 1.34
N ALA A 288 -18.83 -58.75 0.48
CA ALA A 288 -19.32 -58.35 -0.85
C ALA A 288 -20.48 -57.33 -0.93
N GLY A 289 -20.31 -56.14 -0.35
CA GLY A 289 -21.21 -54.99 -0.58
C GLY A 289 -20.80 -53.71 0.15
N TRP A 290 -21.42 -52.58 -0.23
CA TRP A 290 -21.46 -51.35 0.58
C TRP A 290 -22.57 -51.49 1.64
N GLU A 291 -22.24 -51.32 2.92
CA GLU A 291 -23.20 -51.36 4.02
C GLU A 291 -23.12 -50.08 4.86
N THR A 292 -24.26 -49.45 5.17
CA THR A 292 -24.28 -48.34 6.14
C THR A 292 -24.22 -48.90 7.56
N VAL A 293 -23.13 -48.58 8.26
CA VAL A 293 -22.91 -48.95 9.67
C VAL A 293 -23.11 -47.72 10.55
N SER A 294 -23.62 -47.89 11.77
CA SER A 294 -23.88 -46.77 12.68
C SER A 294 -23.66 -47.10 14.15
N ILE A 295 -23.44 -46.06 14.94
CA ILE A 295 -23.36 -46.09 16.40
C ILE A 295 -24.16 -44.92 16.98
N THR A 296 -24.83 -45.14 18.12
CA THR A 296 -25.52 -44.09 18.87
C THR A 296 -24.94 -44.02 20.28
N ALA A 297 -24.64 -42.81 20.75
CA ALA A 297 -24.02 -42.53 22.04
C ALA A 297 -24.60 -41.25 22.66
N THR A 298 -24.62 -41.15 23.99
CA THR A 298 -25.08 -39.95 24.70
C THR A 298 -23.89 -39.05 25.04
N ALA A 299 -23.93 -37.80 24.58
CA ALA A 299 -22.89 -36.82 24.86
C ALA A 299 -22.81 -36.52 26.37
N PRO A 300 -21.60 -36.41 26.96
CA PRO A 300 -21.44 -35.91 28.32
C PRO A 300 -22.15 -34.57 28.53
N PRO A 301 -22.70 -34.27 29.72
CA PRO A 301 -23.37 -32.98 29.98
C PRO A 301 -22.48 -31.74 29.77
N THR A 302 -21.15 -31.90 29.79
CA THR A 302 -20.15 -30.85 29.57
C THR A 302 -19.61 -30.80 28.13
N ALA A 303 -20.17 -31.59 27.21
CA ALA A 303 -19.80 -31.56 25.80
C ALA A 303 -20.41 -30.36 25.08
N ALA A 304 -19.61 -29.69 24.26
CA ALA A 304 -20.02 -28.61 23.36
C ALA A 304 -19.71 -28.93 21.88
N TYR A 305 -18.79 -29.87 21.61
CA TYR A 305 -18.48 -30.33 20.26
C TYR A 305 -18.32 -31.85 20.20
N ALA A 306 -18.55 -32.41 19.01
CA ALA A 306 -18.34 -33.81 18.69
C ALA A 306 -17.59 -34.00 17.37
N SER A 307 -16.88 -35.12 17.23
CA SER A 307 -16.27 -35.58 15.97
C SER A 307 -16.65 -37.02 15.67
N ALA A 308 -16.80 -37.34 14.38
CA ALA A 308 -16.86 -38.72 13.89
C ALA A 308 -15.44 -39.29 13.75
N ILE A 309 -15.27 -40.59 14.01
CA ILE A 309 -14.00 -41.31 13.82
C ILE A 309 -14.24 -42.53 12.94
N LEU A 310 -13.44 -42.68 11.90
CA LEU A 310 -13.40 -43.84 11.01
C LEU A 310 -12.10 -44.62 11.29
N PHE A 311 -12.19 -45.90 11.60
CA PHE A 311 -11.06 -46.62 12.21
C PHE A 311 -11.00 -48.12 11.90
N THR A 312 -9.79 -48.67 11.95
CA THR A 312 -9.50 -50.11 11.91
C THR A 312 -8.31 -50.47 12.79
N SER A 313 -8.29 -51.70 13.33
CA SER A 313 -7.36 -52.12 14.38
C SER A 313 -6.61 -53.43 14.10
N LEU A 314 -5.29 -53.42 14.28
CA LEU A 314 -4.42 -54.58 14.55
C LEU A 314 -4.50 -55.72 13.51
N SER A 315 -4.48 -55.39 12.22
CA SER A 315 -4.38 -56.35 11.09
C SER A 315 -4.18 -55.60 9.78
N PRO A 316 -3.57 -56.23 8.76
CA PRO A 316 -3.75 -55.79 7.39
C PRO A 316 -5.25 -55.77 7.02
N ALA A 317 -5.69 -54.72 6.34
CA ALA A 317 -7.07 -54.51 5.90
C ALA A 317 -7.16 -53.47 4.78
N SER A 318 -8.09 -53.70 3.83
CA SER A 318 -8.50 -52.74 2.80
C SER A 318 -9.97 -52.41 3.03
N LEU A 319 -10.24 -51.17 3.43
CA LEU A 319 -11.56 -50.66 3.83
C LEU A 319 -11.81 -49.32 3.13
N TYR A 320 -13.01 -49.12 2.60
CA TYR A 320 -13.46 -47.84 2.04
C TYR A 320 -14.59 -47.31 2.91
N PHE A 321 -14.55 -46.02 3.26
CA PHE A 321 -15.59 -45.31 4.00
C PHE A 321 -16.12 -44.15 3.15
N ASP A 322 -17.43 -43.95 3.22
CA ASP A 322 -18.18 -42.97 2.43
C ASP A 322 -19.46 -42.55 3.21
N ASP A 323 -20.21 -41.56 2.72
CA ASP A 323 -21.50 -41.08 3.26
C ASP A 323 -21.53 -40.92 4.79
N VAL A 324 -20.55 -40.23 5.38
CA VAL A 324 -20.49 -40.10 6.84
C VAL A 324 -21.48 -39.05 7.33
N ALA A 325 -22.38 -39.43 8.24
CA ALA A 325 -23.31 -38.51 8.88
C ALA A 325 -23.17 -38.55 10.40
N LEU A 326 -23.18 -37.39 11.03
CA LEU A 326 -23.50 -37.24 12.45
C LEU A 326 -24.96 -36.77 12.54
N LYS A 327 -25.78 -37.39 13.38
CA LYS A 327 -27.19 -37.05 13.56
C LYS A 327 -27.54 -36.88 15.03
N SER A 328 -28.45 -35.98 15.36
CA SER A 328 -28.99 -35.82 16.71
C SER A 328 -30.07 -36.88 17.02
N ALA A 329 -30.56 -36.90 18.25
CA ALA A 329 -31.65 -37.77 18.69
C ALA A 329 -32.98 -37.55 17.95
N SER A 330 -33.21 -36.39 17.34
CA SER A 330 -34.39 -36.11 16.50
C SER A 330 -34.25 -36.63 15.07
N GLY A 331 -33.06 -37.10 14.67
CA GLY A 331 -32.75 -37.53 13.30
C GLY A 331 -32.20 -36.43 12.38
N GLU A 332 -32.13 -35.19 12.88
CA GLU A 332 -31.47 -34.04 12.26
C GLU A 332 -29.98 -34.31 12.03
N THR A 333 -29.46 -33.99 10.85
CA THR A 333 -28.03 -34.19 10.51
C THR A 333 -27.20 -32.99 10.96
N ILE A 334 -26.27 -33.21 11.87
CA ILE A 334 -25.24 -32.24 12.24
C ILE A 334 -24.19 -32.23 11.11
N PRO A 335 -23.92 -31.09 10.47
CA PRO A 335 -22.97 -31.03 9.35
C PRO A 335 -21.58 -31.53 9.76
N LEU A 336 -20.97 -32.37 8.91
CA LEU A 336 -19.56 -32.73 8.97
C LEU A 336 -18.87 -32.18 7.71
N ALA A 337 -17.62 -31.75 7.83
CA ALA A 337 -16.85 -31.29 6.68
C ALA A 337 -16.42 -32.49 5.80
N ASN A 338 -16.64 -32.39 4.49
CA ASN A 338 -16.40 -33.44 3.48
C ASN A 338 -16.80 -34.87 3.90
N PRO A 339 -18.10 -35.16 4.07
CA PRO A 339 -18.58 -36.45 4.56
C PRO A 339 -18.49 -37.61 3.55
N GLY A 340 -18.48 -37.31 2.24
CA GLY A 340 -18.32 -38.30 1.16
C GLY A 340 -16.87 -38.48 0.69
N PHE A 341 -15.93 -37.68 1.21
CA PHE A 341 -14.53 -37.66 0.75
C PHE A 341 -14.39 -37.31 -0.75
N GLU A 342 -15.27 -36.44 -1.24
CA GLU A 342 -15.16 -35.93 -2.60
C GLU A 342 -13.92 -35.04 -2.76
N PRO A 343 -13.30 -35.01 -3.95
CA PRO A 343 -12.18 -34.13 -4.20
C PRO A 343 -12.65 -32.68 -4.19
N LEU A 344 -11.75 -31.77 -3.84
CA LEU A 344 -11.89 -30.41 -4.35
C LEU A 344 -11.75 -30.47 -5.86
N VAL A 345 -12.80 -30.05 -6.58
CA VAL A 345 -12.64 -29.56 -7.94
C VAL A 345 -12.01 -28.18 -7.81
N SER A 346 -10.68 -28.15 -7.68
CA SER A 346 -9.90 -26.94 -7.92
C SER A 346 -10.03 -26.61 -9.41
N SER A 347 -11.03 -25.80 -9.73
CA SER A 347 -11.11 -25.11 -11.01
C SER A 347 -9.86 -24.27 -11.22
N SER A 348 -9.51 -23.97 -12.47
CA SER A 348 -8.42 -23.04 -12.81
C SER A 348 -8.68 -21.57 -12.41
N SER A 349 -9.69 -21.27 -11.58
CA SER A 349 -10.00 -19.91 -11.12
C SER A 349 -10.10 -19.77 -9.60
N ALA A 350 -9.56 -18.66 -9.10
CA ALA A 350 -9.71 -18.25 -7.71
C ALA A 350 -11.15 -17.84 -7.33
N ALA A 351 -12.04 -17.58 -8.30
CA ALA A 351 -13.41 -17.14 -8.05
C ALA A 351 -14.24 -18.22 -7.33
N ILE A 352 -14.24 -19.44 -7.87
CA ILE A 352 -15.02 -20.57 -7.34
C ILE A 352 -14.52 -20.93 -5.93
N ASP A 353 -13.20 -21.05 -5.77
CA ASP A 353 -12.56 -21.31 -4.48
C ASP A 353 -12.91 -20.23 -3.46
N THR A 354 -12.90 -18.95 -3.85
CA THR A 354 -13.29 -17.82 -2.99
C THR A 354 -14.76 -17.90 -2.57
N LEU A 355 -15.69 -18.19 -3.49
CA LEU A 355 -17.11 -18.35 -3.17
C LEU A 355 -17.34 -19.47 -2.14
N VAL A 356 -16.78 -20.66 -2.40
CA VAL A 356 -16.88 -21.83 -1.53
C VAL A 356 -16.20 -21.55 -0.17
N GLU A 357 -15.03 -20.94 -0.16
CA GLU A 357 -14.28 -20.60 1.06
C GLU A 357 -15.06 -19.65 1.96
N TYR A 358 -15.60 -18.54 1.44
CA TYR A 358 -16.26 -17.54 2.28
C TYR A 358 -17.67 -17.94 2.70
N VAL A 359 -18.43 -18.64 1.86
CA VAL A 359 -19.69 -19.25 2.31
C VAL A 359 -19.42 -20.27 3.42
N GLN A 360 -18.36 -21.08 3.32
CA GLN A 360 -17.99 -22.01 4.40
C GLN A 360 -17.48 -21.29 5.66
N LYS A 361 -16.62 -20.26 5.53
CA LYS A 361 -16.15 -19.46 6.68
C LYS A 361 -17.30 -18.77 7.42
N SER A 362 -18.34 -18.37 6.70
CA SER A 362 -19.51 -17.68 7.25
C SER A 362 -20.56 -18.62 7.84
N THR A 363 -20.85 -19.74 7.17
CA THR A 363 -22.01 -20.60 7.48
C THR A 363 -21.67 -22.01 7.96
N GLY A 364 -20.42 -22.45 7.79
CA GLY A 364 -20.01 -23.85 7.96
C GLY A 364 -20.44 -24.78 6.81
N ALA A 365 -21.41 -24.38 5.97
CA ALA A 365 -21.86 -25.15 4.83
C ALA A 365 -20.82 -25.16 3.70
N LEU A 366 -20.64 -26.32 3.07
CA LEU A 366 -19.82 -26.46 1.86
C LEU A 366 -20.77 -26.49 0.65
N LEU A 367 -20.64 -25.53 -0.25
CA LEU A 367 -21.34 -25.57 -1.54
C LEU A 367 -20.66 -26.62 -2.43
N PRO A 368 -21.38 -27.66 -2.93
CA PRO A 368 -20.84 -28.56 -3.94
C PRO A 368 -20.57 -27.80 -5.25
N VAL A 369 -19.63 -28.32 -6.05
CA VAL A 369 -19.29 -27.76 -7.37
C VAL A 369 -19.45 -28.86 -8.42
N MET A 370 -20.22 -28.58 -9.46
CA MET A 370 -20.42 -29.43 -10.63
C MET A 370 -19.94 -28.70 -11.89
N GLN A 371 -19.42 -29.46 -12.85
CA GLN A 371 -19.19 -28.96 -14.20
C GLN A 371 -20.52 -28.92 -14.97
N GLU A 372 -20.69 -27.98 -15.90
CA GLU A 372 -21.91 -27.83 -16.71
C GLU A 372 -22.21 -29.14 -17.48
N ALA A 373 -21.19 -29.82 -17.99
CA ALA A 373 -21.34 -31.12 -18.64
C ALA A 373 -21.90 -32.23 -17.71
N ASP A 374 -21.46 -32.26 -16.45
CA ASP A 374 -21.92 -33.23 -15.45
C ASP A 374 -23.36 -32.88 -15.00
N TYR A 375 -23.64 -31.59 -14.76
CA TYR A 375 -24.97 -31.06 -14.43
C TYR A 375 -26.03 -31.39 -15.50
N LEU A 376 -25.70 -31.26 -16.79
CA LEU A 376 -26.60 -31.58 -17.90
C LEU A 376 -26.92 -33.09 -18.05
N VAL A 377 -26.13 -33.97 -17.42
CA VAL A 377 -26.32 -35.43 -17.46
C VAL A 377 -26.99 -35.95 -16.19
N GLU A 378 -26.55 -35.49 -15.01
CA GLU A 378 -26.99 -36.01 -13.71
C GLU A 378 -28.17 -35.21 -13.13
N GLY A 379 -28.25 -33.91 -13.42
CA GLY A 379 -29.23 -32.99 -12.82
C GLY A 379 -28.94 -32.69 -11.35
N VAL A 380 -29.94 -32.14 -10.66
CA VAL A 380 -29.89 -31.81 -9.22
C VAL A 380 -31.19 -32.26 -8.54
N ASP A 381 -31.15 -32.47 -7.22
CA ASP A 381 -32.35 -32.82 -6.45
C ASP A 381 -33.40 -31.69 -6.49
N PRO A 382 -34.71 -31.98 -6.65
CA PRO A 382 -35.75 -30.96 -6.75
C PRO A 382 -35.78 -30.00 -5.54
N GLY A 383 -35.68 -28.70 -5.80
CA GLY A 383 -35.60 -27.66 -4.77
C GLY A 383 -34.16 -27.21 -4.43
N THR A 384 -33.14 -27.89 -4.96
CA THR A 384 -31.75 -27.42 -4.94
C THR A 384 -31.60 -26.21 -5.85
N ILE A 385 -30.97 -25.15 -5.36
CA ILE A 385 -30.73 -23.92 -6.13
C ILE A 385 -29.43 -24.04 -6.93
N VAL A 386 -29.46 -23.69 -8.21
CA VAL A 386 -28.26 -23.69 -9.06
C VAL A 386 -27.60 -22.31 -9.01
N ILE A 387 -26.37 -22.23 -8.50
CA ILE A 387 -25.51 -21.03 -8.65
C ILE A 387 -24.66 -21.24 -9.91
N ARG A 388 -25.07 -20.69 -11.05
CA ARG A 388 -24.30 -20.78 -12.30
C ARG A 388 -23.25 -19.66 -12.35
N LEU A 389 -22.00 -19.99 -12.61
CA LEU A 389 -20.91 -19.01 -12.72
C LEU A 389 -20.23 -19.10 -14.08
N GLY A 390 -20.07 -17.97 -14.77
CA GLY A 390 -19.48 -17.93 -16.11
C GLY A 390 -19.08 -16.55 -16.62
N THR A 391 -18.70 -16.51 -17.90
CA THR A 391 -18.56 -15.28 -18.69
C THR A 391 -19.79 -15.09 -19.58
N ALA A 392 -19.93 -13.92 -20.20
CA ALA A 392 -20.98 -13.67 -21.18
C ALA A 392 -20.94 -14.69 -22.34
N GLU A 393 -19.75 -15.09 -22.79
CA GLU A 393 -19.60 -16.11 -23.83
C GLU A 393 -20.13 -17.49 -23.37
N SER A 394 -19.90 -17.89 -22.11
CA SER A 394 -20.31 -19.21 -21.61
C SER A 394 -21.78 -19.33 -21.19
N VAL A 395 -22.45 -18.22 -20.84
CA VAL A 395 -23.85 -18.26 -20.36
C VAL A 395 -24.87 -17.70 -21.36
N SER A 396 -24.42 -17.14 -22.49
CA SER A 396 -25.31 -16.52 -23.49
C SER A 396 -26.18 -17.51 -24.25
N GLY A 397 -27.37 -17.07 -24.65
CA GLY A 397 -28.33 -17.83 -25.44
C GLY A 397 -29.26 -18.75 -24.65
N ASP A 398 -29.04 -18.91 -23.34
CA ASP A 398 -29.93 -19.67 -22.44
C ASP A 398 -31.10 -18.84 -21.90
N ASP A 399 -30.96 -17.51 -21.84
CA ASP A 399 -32.00 -16.58 -21.40
C ASP A 399 -31.81 -15.20 -22.03
N HIS A 400 -32.76 -14.78 -22.88
CA HIS A 400 -32.72 -13.49 -23.56
C HIS A 400 -32.70 -12.29 -22.59
N GLY A 401 -33.26 -12.42 -21.39
CA GLY A 401 -33.20 -11.37 -20.38
C GLY A 401 -31.79 -11.21 -19.78
N LEU A 402 -31.02 -12.31 -19.71
CA LEU A 402 -29.61 -12.28 -19.30
C LEU A 402 -28.71 -11.78 -20.43
N ASP A 403 -28.97 -12.20 -21.68
CA ASP A 403 -28.27 -11.71 -22.87
C ASP A 403 -28.33 -10.16 -22.94
N ASP A 404 -29.53 -9.58 -22.85
CA ASP A 404 -29.78 -8.13 -22.85
C ASP A 404 -29.04 -7.38 -21.73
N LEU A 405 -28.82 -8.02 -20.57
CA LEU A 405 -28.10 -7.43 -19.42
C LEU A 405 -26.58 -7.45 -19.59
N LEU A 406 -26.06 -8.45 -20.31
CA LEU A 406 -24.63 -8.64 -20.60
C LEU A 406 -24.17 -7.85 -21.84
N GLU A 407 -25.08 -7.40 -22.71
CA GLU A 407 -24.75 -6.48 -23.79
C GLU A 407 -24.16 -5.14 -23.27
N GLU A 408 -23.22 -4.59 -24.04
CA GLU A 408 -22.48 -3.34 -23.77
C GLU A 408 -21.79 -3.22 -22.39
N LEU A 409 -21.64 -4.31 -21.63
CA LEU A 409 -20.99 -4.34 -20.31
C LEU A 409 -19.47 -4.12 -20.42
N ASP A 410 -18.88 -3.35 -19.49
CA ASP A 410 -17.41 -3.24 -19.40
C ASP A 410 -16.76 -4.61 -19.12
N ARG A 411 -15.52 -4.80 -19.57
CA ARG A 411 -14.75 -6.06 -19.42
C ARG A 411 -14.64 -6.58 -17.97
N ASP A 412 -14.66 -5.67 -17.00
CA ASP A 412 -14.61 -5.96 -15.57
C ASP A 412 -16.00 -5.92 -14.90
N GLY A 413 -17.04 -5.52 -15.63
CA GLY A 413 -18.42 -5.50 -15.17
C GLY A 413 -19.05 -6.88 -15.10
N PHE A 414 -20.14 -6.98 -14.32
CA PHE A 414 -20.84 -8.21 -14.04
C PHE A 414 -22.34 -8.04 -13.85
N VAL A 415 -23.04 -9.16 -13.92
CA VAL A 415 -24.45 -9.34 -13.62
C VAL A 415 -24.62 -10.45 -12.58
N ILE A 416 -25.41 -10.21 -11.55
CA ILE A 416 -26.00 -11.25 -10.68
C ILE A 416 -27.49 -11.30 -11.02
N TYR A 417 -27.95 -12.43 -11.53
CA TYR A 417 -29.29 -12.62 -12.08
C TYR A 417 -30.03 -13.75 -11.35
N PRO A 418 -30.83 -13.43 -10.30
CA PRO A 418 -31.68 -14.39 -9.61
C PRO A 418 -32.92 -14.77 -10.43
N GLN A 419 -33.21 -16.06 -10.50
CA GLN A 419 -34.34 -16.70 -11.19
C GLN A 419 -34.97 -17.76 -10.27
N GLU A 420 -36.14 -18.31 -10.62
CA GLU A 420 -37.00 -19.10 -9.71
C GLU A 420 -36.24 -20.09 -8.80
N ASP A 421 -35.36 -20.90 -9.39
CA ASP A 421 -34.51 -21.93 -8.80
C ASP A 421 -32.99 -21.75 -9.09
N ARG A 422 -32.57 -20.60 -9.62
CA ARG A 422 -31.20 -20.36 -10.11
C ARG A 422 -30.69 -18.97 -9.76
N VAL A 423 -29.38 -18.81 -9.54
CA VAL A 423 -28.68 -17.52 -9.54
C VAL A 423 -27.55 -17.62 -10.55
N THR A 424 -27.57 -16.79 -11.59
CA THR A 424 -26.44 -16.70 -12.53
C THR A 424 -25.55 -15.53 -12.14
N ILE A 425 -24.26 -15.78 -11.92
CA ILE A 425 -23.20 -14.78 -11.75
C ILE A 425 -22.38 -14.78 -13.03
N ALA A 426 -22.42 -13.70 -13.80
CA ALA A 426 -21.78 -13.63 -15.11
C ALA A 426 -21.03 -12.32 -15.31
N GLY A 427 -19.78 -12.40 -15.78
CA GLY A 427 -18.99 -11.22 -16.17
C GLY A 427 -18.85 -11.08 -17.68
N ALA A 428 -18.56 -9.88 -18.17
CA ALA A 428 -18.20 -9.69 -19.58
C ALA A 428 -16.98 -10.55 -20.00
N GLY A 429 -16.07 -10.79 -19.05
CA GLY A 429 -15.03 -11.82 -19.12
C GLY A 429 -14.72 -12.38 -17.73
N ILE A 430 -13.63 -13.16 -17.63
CA ILE A 430 -13.22 -13.84 -16.39
C ILE A 430 -13.04 -12.88 -15.20
N TRP A 431 -12.56 -11.65 -15.43
CA TRP A 431 -12.38 -10.65 -14.38
C TRP A 431 -13.70 -10.05 -13.90
N GLY A 432 -14.67 -9.86 -14.79
CA GLY A 432 -16.05 -9.57 -14.41
C GLY A 432 -16.63 -10.68 -13.53
N ALA A 433 -16.43 -11.95 -13.89
CA ALA A 433 -16.94 -13.08 -13.10
C ALA A 433 -16.33 -13.12 -11.69
N VAL A 434 -15.01 -12.86 -11.57
CA VAL A 434 -14.32 -12.67 -10.28
C VAL A 434 -14.96 -11.52 -9.49
N ASN A 435 -15.15 -10.35 -10.11
CA ASN A 435 -15.75 -9.18 -9.46
C ASN A 435 -17.20 -9.42 -9.00
N GLY A 436 -17.98 -10.20 -9.75
CA GLY A 436 -19.35 -10.59 -9.42
C GLY A 436 -19.44 -11.58 -8.27
N VAL A 437 -18.50 -12.54 -8.18
CA VAL A 437 -18.37 -13.38 -6.97
C VAL A 437 -17.96 -12.54 -5.76
N THR A 438 -17.02 -11.61 -5.94
CA THR A 438 -16.61 -10.68 -4.88
C THR A 438 -17.80 -9.85 -4.40
N ASP A 439 -18.60 -9.26 -5.29
CA ASP A 439 -19.83 -8.55 -4.95
C ASP A 439 -20.89 -9.43 -4.27
N PHE A 440 -21.13 -10.64 -4.76
CA PHE A 440 -22.03 -11.59 -4.11
C PHE A 440 -21.65 -11.83 -2.63
N LEU A 441 -20.36 -11.99 -2.35
CA LEU A 441 -19.84 -12.14 -0.98
C LEU A 441 -19.94 -10.84 -0.16
N GLU A 442 -19.68 -9.68 -0.75
CA GLU A 442 -19.84 -8.39 -0.05
C GLU A 442 -21.32 -8.07 0.25
N ARG A 443 -22.23 -8.43 -0.65
CA ARG A 443 -23.64 -8.04 -0.65
C ARG A 443 -24.54 -8.99 0.15
N TYR A 444 -24.34 -10.31 0.00
CA TYR A 444 -25.23 -11.31 0.62
C TYR A 444 -24.61 -12.04 1.82
N VAL A 445 -23.28 -12.27 1.81
CA VAL A 445 -22.57 -12.81 2.98
C VAL A 445 -22.10 -11.68 3.91
N GLY A 446 -21.92 -10.46 3.39
CA GLY A 446 -21.46 -9.30 4.16
C GLY A 446 -19.96 -9.28 4.42
N VAL A 447 -19.16 -9.97 3.61
CA VAL A 447 -17.69 -10.04 3.74
C VAL A 447 -17.06 -8.68 3.46
N ARG A 448 -15.98 -8.32 4.18
CA ARG A 448 -15.12 -7.18 3.86
C ARG A 448 -13.64 -7.57 3.94
N TRP A 449 -12.85 -7.13 2.97
CA TRP A 449 -11.39 -7.29 2.96
C TRP A 449 -10.74 -5.95 3.28
N LEU A 450 -10.65 -5.64 4.58
CA LEU A 450 -10.26 -4.33 5.10
C LEU A 450 -8.76 -4.07 4.94
N MET A 451 -7.95 -5.10 5.15
CA MET A 451 -6.48 -5.10 5.06
C MET A 451 -5.97 -6.43 4.48
N PRO A 452 -4.70 -6.54 4.05
CA PRO A 452 -4.08 -7.79 3.61
C PRO A 452 -3.97 -8.87 4.70
N GLY A 453 -3.96 -10.13 4.28
CA GLY A 453 -3.75 -11.27 5.18
C GLY A 453 -4.96 -11.65 6.05
N PRO A 454 -4.86 -12.74 6.85
CA PRO A 454 -6.00 -13.39 7.49
C PRO A 454 -6.64 -12.59 8.63
N ASP A 455 -5.95 -11.60 9.18
CA ASP A 455 -6.52 -10.69 10.20
C ASP A 455 -7.20 -9.46 9.57
N GLY A 456 -6.92 -9.14 8.31
CA GLY A 456 -7.62 -8.10 7.55
C GLY A 456 -8.96 -8.53 6.95
N GLU A 457 -9.32 -9.82 7.03
CA GLU A 457 -10.60 -10.36 6.55
C GLU A 457 -11.69 -10.25 7.63
N ASP A 458 -12.84 -9.67 7.29
CA ASP A 458 -14.02 -9.61 8.15
C ASP A 458 -15.18 -10.41 7.55
N VAL A 459 -15.59 -11.48 8.25
CA VAL A 459 -16.54 -12.48 7.75
C VAL A 459 -17.65 -12.70 8.79
N PRO A 460 -18.84 -12.12 8.59
CA PRO A 460 -20.00 -12.37 9.45
C PRO A 460 -20.33 -13.86 9.56
N GLN A 461 -20.84 -14.28 10.71
CA GLN A 461 -21.30 -15.65 10.94
C GLN A 461 -22.81 -15.71 10.74
N HIS A 462 -23.25 -16.57 9.82
CA HIS A 462 -24.67 -16.78 9.48
C HIS A 462 -25.05 -18.25 9.67
N ILE A 463 -26.30 -18.55 10.01
CA ILE A 463 -26.81 -19.94 9.99
C ILE A 463 -27.52 -20.24 8.67
N ASP A 464 -28.19 -19.22 8.12
CA ASP A 464 -28.90 -19.25 6.85
C ASP A 464 -28.32 -18.18 5.91
N LEU A 465 -28.23 -18.47 4.62
CA LEU A 465 -27.78 -17.53 3.60
C LEU A 465 -28.88 -17.37 2.55
N LYS A 466 -29.38 -16.13 2.41
CA LYS A 466 -30.54 -15.81 1.56
C LYS A 466 -30.18 -14.74 0.54
N ILE A 467 -30.49 -15.00 -0.73
CA ILE A 467 -30.20 -14.09 -1.84
C ILE A 467 -31.48 -13.38 -2.26
N ALA A 468 -31.44 -12.05 -2.34
CA ALA A 468 -32.54 -11.24 -2.84
C ALA A 468 -32.85 -11.58 -4.31
N ARG A 469 -34.04 -11.24 -4.77
CA ARG A 469 -34.50 -11.53 -6.14
C ARG A 469 -34.17 -10.41 -7.14
N ASP A 470 -33.62 -9.31 -6.66
CA ASP A 470 -33.24 -8.15 -7.45
C ASP A 470 -32.03 -8.45 -8.35
N VAL A 471 -32.10 -8.01 -9.60
CA VAL A 471 -30.99 -8.11 -10.55
C VAL A 471 -29.94 -7.07 -10.21
N VAL A 472 -28.69 -7.49 -10.05
CA VAL A 472 -27.53 -6.61 -9.92
C VAL A 472 -26.82 -6.55 -11.27
N ARG A 473 -26.60 -5.35 -11.82
CA ARG A 473 -25.72 -5.10 -12.96
C ARG A 473 -24.79 -3.95 -12.58
N GLU A 474 -23.49 -4.23 -12.57
CA GLU A 474 -22.45 -3.35 -12.03
C GLU A 474 -21.27 -3.28 -13.01
N GLU A 475 -20.72 -2.08 -13.20
CA GLU A 475 -19.55 -1.83 -14.05
C GLU A 475 -18.70 -0.70 -13.41
N PRO A 476 -17.37 -0.73 -13.55
CA PRO A 476 -16.49 0.25 -12.90
C PRO A 476 -16.54 1.61 -13.61
N ALA A 477 -16.54 2.68 -12.84
CA ALA A 477 -16.39 4.05 -13.34
C ALA A 477 -15.06 4.29 -14.07
N PHE A 478 -14.01 3.56 -13.69
CA PHE A 478 -12.68 3.61 -14.31
C PHE A 478 -12.33 2.22 -14.87
N GLY A 479 -12.21 2.07 -16.18
CA GLY A 479 -11.91 0.78 -16.84
C GLY A 479 -10.51 0.22 -16.54
N PHE A 480 -9.56 1.07 -16.11
CA PHE A 480 -8.23 0.67 -15.64
C PHE A 480 -7.97 1.22 -14.23
N ARG A 481 -7.65 0.31 -13.28
CA ARG A 481 -7.52 0.59 -11.84
C ARG A 481 -6.37 -0.23 -11.24
N VAL A 482 -5.18 0.34 -11.13
CA VAL A 482 -3.99 -0.38 -10.63
C VAL A 482 -3.24 0.44 -9.59
N PHE A 483 -2.91 -0.18 -8.46
CA PHE A 483 -2.00 0.38 -7.46
C PHE A 483 -0.63 -0.30 -7.51
N SER A 484 0.43 0.48 -7.43
CA SER A 484 1.80 0.00 -7.19
C SER A 484 2.12 0.03 -5.71
N PRO A 485 2.71 -1.04 -5.14
CA PRO A 485 3.19 -2.28 -5.77
C PRO A 485 2.16 -3.45 -5.78
N LEU A 486 0.87 -3.20 -5.57
CA LEU A 486 -0.17 -4.23 -5.36
C LEU A 486 -0.60 -4.99 -6.63
N HIS A 487 0.31 -5.21 -7.57
CA HIS A 487 0.06 -5.75 -8.91
C HIS A 487 0.98 -6.93 -9.27
N ALA A 488 1.47 -7.65 -8.25
CA ALA A 488 2.36 -8.80 -8.38
C ALA A 488 1.87 -9.86 -9.39
N LYS A 489 2.79 -10.71 -9.86
CA LYS A 489 2.43 -11.94 -10.59
C LYS A 489 1.52 -12.78 -9.68
N PRO A 490 0.37 -13.28 -10.15
CA PRO A 490 -0.33 -14.33 -9.41
C PRO A 490 0.59 -15.54 -9.26
N ASP A 491 0.94 -15.90 -8.03
CA ASP A 491 1.64 -17.15 -7.72
C ASP A 491 1.16 -17.74 -6.37
N ASN A 492 1.53 -18.99 -6.13
CA ASN A 492 1.15 -19.73 -4.93
C ASN A 492 2.17 -19.57 -3.78
N SER A 493 2.99 -18.52 -3.78
CA SER A 493 3.91 -18.22 -2.68
C SER A 493 3.18 -17.60 -1.48
N ALA A 494 3.69 -17.91 -0.29
CA ALA A 494 3.32 -17.24 0.94
C ALA A 494 4.26 -16.05 1.16
N SER A 495 4.05 -14.96 0.42
CA SER A 495 4.82 -13.72 0.54
C SER A 495 3.92 -12.50 0.74
N VAL A 496 4.44 -11.46 1.41
CA VAL A 496 3.70 -10.23 1.72
C VAL A 496 3.09 -9.58 0.46
N TRP A 497 3.79 -9.67 -0.67
CA TRP A 497 3.33 -9.16 -1.96
C TRP A 497 2.13 -9.94 -2.52
N GLN A 498 2.06 -11.26 -2.31
CA GLN A 498 0.90 -12.05 -2.74
C GLN A 498 -0.33 -11.76 -1.88
N GLU A 499 -0.18 -11.60 -0.55
CA GLU A 499 -1.31 -11.22 0.30
C GLU A 499 -1.85 -9.82 -0.04
N GLN A 500 -0.94 -8.88 -0.33
CA GLN A 500 -1.29 -7.54 -0.82
C GLN A 500 -1.96 -7.56 -2.20
N TYR A 501 -1.50 -8.43 -3.12
CA TYR A 501 -2.13 -8.61 -4.43
C TYR A 501 -3.53 -9.24 -4.32
N ARG A 502 -3.71 -10.29 -3.50
CA ARG A 502 -5.04 -10.89 -3.25
C ARG A 502 -6.00 -9.89 -2.64
N TRP A 503 -5.54 -9.05 -1.71
CA TRP A 503 -6.34 -7.95 -1.15
C TRP A 503 -6.81 -6.98 -2.25
N ALA A 504 -5.92 -6.63 -3.20
CA ALA A 504 -6.25 -5.72 -4.29
C ALA A 504 -7.30 -6.34 -5.23
N GLN A 505 -7.14 -7.60 -5.63
CA GLN A 505 -8.13 -8.33 -6.44
C GLN A 505 -9.49 -8.42 -5.74
N ARG A 506 -9.51 -8.75 -4.44
CA ARG A 506 -10.71 -8.81 -3.60
C ARG A 506 -11.38 -7.45 -3.39
N ASN A 507 -10.71 -6.36 -3.72
CA ASN A 507 -11.26 -5.01 -3.78
C ASN A 507 -11.42 -4.49 -5.23
N ARG A 508 -11.56 -5.39 -6.21
CA ARG A 508 -11.83 -5.12 -7.64
C ARG A 508 -10.76 -4.25 -8.33
N LEU A 509 -9.51 -4.29 -7.85
CA LEU A 509 -8.35 -3.71 -8.52
C LEU A 509 -7.67 -4.73 -9.45
N GLN A 510 -6.98 -4.23 -10.46
CA GLN A 510 -6.26 -5.02 -11.46
C GLN A 510 -4.79 -5.22 -11.08
N GLY A 511 -4.18 -6.27 -11.64
CA GLY A 511 -2.73 -6.47 -11.65
C GLY A 511 -2.09 -6.05 -12.97
N PHE A 512 -0.77 -6.20 -13.09
CA PHE A 512 -0.06 -5.82 -14.31
C PHE A 512 -0.41 -6.74 -15.50
N TYR A 513 -0.86 -7.97 -15.22
CA TYR A 513 -1.15 -9.01 -16.22
C TYR A 513 -2.54 -8.93 -16.85
N ASN A 514 -3.45 -8.13 -16.28
CA ASN A 514 -4.78 -7.82 -16.83
C ASN A 514 -5.01 -6.31 -17.07
N ALA A 515 -3.94 -5.50 -16.96
CA ALA A 515 -3.93 -4.11 -17.41
C ALA A 515 -4.23 -4.03 -18.93
N PRO A 516 -5.12 -3.14 -19.39
CA PRO A 516 -5.43 -2.99 -20.81
C PRO A 516 -4.37 -2.14 -21.53
N ILE A 517 -3.71 -1.25 -20.78
CA ILE A 517 -2.84 -0.19 -21.27
C ILE A 517 -1.47 -0.24 -20.59
N SER A 518 -0.42 -0.26 -21.41
CA SER A 518 0.98 -0.21 -20.98
C SER A 518 1.53 1.19 -21.23
N PHE A 519 2.13 1.83 -20.22
CA PHE A 519 2.56 3.24 -20.30
C PHE A 519 3.88 3.59 -19.58
N HIS A 520 4.41 2.68 -18.76
CA HIS A 520 5.58 2.94 -17.89
C HIS A 520 6.91 3.03 -18.63
N HIS A 521 7.99 3.47 -17.96
CA HIS A 521 9.35 3.54 -18.51
C HIS A 521 9.75 2.28 -19.32
N ASN A 522 10.09 2.43 -20.61
CA ASN A 522 10.28 1.29 -21.50
C ASN A 522 11.32 1.48 -22.64
N MET A 523 11.98 2.64 -22.77
CA MET A 523 12.94 2.84 -23.88
C MET A 523 14.13 1.89 -23.81
N TYR A 524 14.54 1.43 -22.62
CA TYR A 524 15.59 0.42 -22.47
C TYR A 524 15.25 -0.94 -23.11
N ASN A 525 13.97 -1.28 -23.25
CA ASN A 525 13.52 -2.50 -23.94
C ASN A 525 13.38 -2.32 -25.46
N LEU A 526 13.08 -1.10 -25.93
CA LEU A 526 13.03 -0.75 -27.37
C LEU A 526 14.42 -0.50 -27.96
N PHE A 527 15.37 -0.05 -27.14
CA PHE A 527 16.74 0.27 -27.53
C PHE A 527 17.76 -0.48 -26.66
N PRO A 528 17.69 -1.83 -26.57
CA PRO A 528 18.54 -2.61 -25.69
C PRO A 528 20.01 -2.43 -26.06
N ILE A 529 20.80 -2.00 -25.07
CA ILE A 529 22.21 -1.59 -25.23
C ILE A 529 23.06 -2.72 -25.80
N ALA A 530 22.76 -3.97 -25.42
CA ALA A 530 23.42 -5.17 -25.95
C ALA A 530 23.21 -5.39 -27.47
N LYS A 531 22.12 -4.86 -28.05
CA LYS A 531 21.78 -4.98 -29.48
C LYS A 531 22.25 -3.76 -30.27
N TYR A 532 21.90 -2.55 -29.78
CA TYR A 532 22.07 -1.30 -30.52
C TYR A 532 23.31 -0.49 -30.09
N GLY A 533 23.88 -0.71 -28.90
CA GLY A 533 24.98 0.14 -28.40
C GLY A 533 26.26 0.10 -29.22
N VAL A 534 26.52 -1.00 -29.94
CA VAL A 534 27.70 -1.15 -30.82
C VAL A 534 27.36 -0.92 -32.30
N SER A 535 26.16 -1.31 -32.73
CA SER A 535 25.71 -1.27 -34.12
C SER A 535 25.13 0.08 -34.53
N ASN A 536 24.49 0.77 -33.58
CA ASN A 536 23.81 2.06 -33.73
C ASN A 536 24.11 2.98 -32.53
N PRO A 537 25.38 3.31 -32.24
CA PRO A 537 25.73 4.22 -31.15
C PRO A 537 25.05 5.60 -31.29
N GLU A 538 24.70 6.02 -32.50
CA GLU A 538 23.94 7.23 -32.83
C GLU A 538 22.47 7.23 -32.37
N PHE A 539 21.97 6.14 -31.78
CA PHE A 539 20.69 6.13 -31.08
C PHE A 539 20.79 6.72 -29.66
N TYR A 540 22.00 6.85 -29.11
CA TYR A 540 22.24 7.24 -27.72
C TYR A 540 22.85 8.66 -27.61
N PRO A 541 22.65 9.36 -26.48
CA PRO A 541 23.15 10.72 -26.30
C PRO A 541 24.64 10.85 -26.61
N ASN A 542 24.99 11.85 -27.44
CA ASN A 542 26.36 12.12 -27.91
C ASN A 542 27.03 10.96 -28.68
N GLY A 543 26.25 10.03 -29.24
CA GLY A 543 26.79 8.86 -29.94
C GLY A 543 27.48 7.86 -29.00
N LYS A 544 27.07 7.82 -27.72
CA LYS A 544 27.69 7.00 -26.68
C LYS A 544 26.63 6.17 -25.94
N PRO A 545 26.63 4.84 -26.09
CA PRO A 545 25.75 4.01 -25.29
C PRO A 545 26.07 4.14 -23.79
N PRO A 546 25.06 4.05 -22.91
CA PRO A 546 25.26 3.98 -21.47
C PRO A 546 25.78 2.60 -21.05
N ALA A 547 26.01 2.40 -19.75
CA ALA A 547 26.43 1.10 -19.21
C ALA A 547 25.41 0.01 -19.56
N ALA A 548 25.87 -1.22 -19.84
CA ALA A 548 25.04 -2.27 -20.48
C ALA A 548 23.71 -2.61 -19.78
N ASN A 549 23.59 -2.36 -18.48
CA ASN A 549 22.40 -2.63 -17.66
C ASN A 549 21.69 -1.34 -17.19
N SER A 550 21.98 -0.19 -17.81
CA SER A 550 21.38 1.10 -17.46
C SER A 550 19.97 1.23 -18.05
N ILE A 551 18.97 1.35 -17.18
CA ILE A 551 17.54 1.49 -17.53
C ILE A 551 17.00 2.92 -17.34
N GLU A 552 17.85 3.82 -16.82
CA GLU A 552 17.51 5.17 -16.35
C GLU A 552 18.61 6.18 -16.75
N GLY A 553 18.30 7.48 -16.75
CA GLY A 553 19.23 8.58 -16.97
C GLY A 553 19.57 8.89 -18.44
N TRP A 554 18.99 8.17 -19.40
CA TRP A 554 19.23 8.34 -20.84
C TRP A 554 17.95 8.10 -21.65
N GLN A 555 17.82 8.80 -22.78
CA GLN A 555 16.76 8.59 -23.75
C GLN A 555 17.35 8.34 -25.16
N PRO A 556 16.64 7.61 -26.03
CA PRO A 556 16.98 7.55 -27.45
C PRO A 556 16.97 8.94 -28.10
N CYS A 557 17.82 9.17 -29.09
CA CYS A 557 17.77 10.39 -29.91
C CYS A 557 16.56 10.33 -30.85
N PHE A 558 15.39 10.77 -30.40
CA PHE A 558 14.12 10.72 -31.16
C PHE A 558 14.16 11.52 -32.47
N SER A 559 15.05 12.50 -32.58
CA SER A 559 15.35 13.23 -33.83
C SER A 559 16.04 12.38 -34.92
N ASN A 560 16.61 11.22 -34.57
CA ASN A 560 17.22 10.30 -35.53
C ASN A 560 16.15 9.35 -36.11
N PRO A 561 15.80 9.43 -37.40
CA PRO A 561 14.67 8.68 -37.98
C PRO A 561 14.89 7.16 -37.96
N ALA A 562 16.13 6.67 -37.90
CA ALA A 562 16.42 5.23 -37.82
C ALA A 562 15.97 4.60 -36.48
N THR A 563 15.75 5.43 -35.44
CA THR A 563 15.15 4.96 -34.17
C THR A 563 13.70 4.51 -34.34
N ILE A 564 12.97 5.04 -35.33
CA ILE A 564 11.59 4.64 -35.65
C ILE A 564 11.59 3.21 -36.21
N ASP A 565 12.51 2.90 -37.13
CA ASP A 565 12.64 1.55 -37.70
C ASP A 565 13.01 0.52 -36.62
N ALA A 566 13.93 0.87 -35.72
CA ALA A 566 14.29 0.02 -34.59
C ALA A 566 13.10 -0.26 -33.66
N ALA A 567 12.40 0.77 -33.19
CA ALA A 567 11.27 0.61 -32.28
C ALA A 567 10.10 -0.15 -32.92
N VAL A 568 9.74 0.15 -34.18
CA VAL A 568 8.72 -0.61 -34.92
C VAL A 568 9.11 -2.09 -35.04
N THR A 569 10.39 -2.40 -35.24
CA THR A 569 10.86 -3.79 -35.30
C THR A 569 10.66 -4.53 -33.98
N GLU A 570 11.03 -3.92 -32.84
CA GLU A 570 10.85 -4.56 -31.52
C GLU A 570 9.37 -4.69 -31.13
N ILE A 571 8.53 -3.69 -31.41
CA ILE A 571 7.10 -3.72 -31.08
C ILE A 571 6.36 -4.78 -31.90
N LEU A 572 6.66 -4.90 -33.20
CA LEU A 572 6.09 -5.95 -34.03
C LEU A 572 6.53 -7.34 -33.55
N ALA A 573 7.80 -7.51 -33.16
CA ALA A 573 8.29 -8.75 -32.58
C ALA A 573 7.61 -9.07 -31.23
N TYR A 574 7.37 -8.06 -30.40
CA TYR A 574 6.64 -8.21 -29.14
C TYR A 574 5.20 -8.70 -29.36
N PHE A 575 4.42 -8.04 -30.22
CA PHE A 575 3.04 -8.47 -30.50
C PHE A 575 2.96 -9.81 -31.25
N GLN A 576 3.97 -10.15 -32.06
CA GLN A 576 4.09 -11.48 -32.65
C GLN A 576 4.32 -12.56 -31.58
N ALA A 577 5.13 -12.29 -30.55
CA ALA A 577 5.37 -13.19 -29.44
C ALA A 577 4.23 -13.22 -28.41
N ASN A 578 3.45 -12.13 -28.30
CA ASN A 578 2.39 -11.93 -27.32
C ASN A 578 1.07 -11.53 -28.03
N PRO A 579 0.42 -12.42 -28.80
CA PRO A 579 -0.73 -12.07 -29.63
C PRO A 579 -1.92 -11.52 -28.83
N ASN A 580 -2.05 -11.93 -27.57
CA ASN A 580 -3.12 -11.52 -26.66
C ASN A 580 -2.85 -10.15 -25.99
N ALA A 581 -1.65 -9.58 -26.12
CA ALA A 581 -1.34 -8.27 -25.56
C ALA A 581 -2.17 -7.18 -26.27
N GLN A 582 -2.79 -6.30 -25.48
CA GLN A 582 -3.68 -5.25 -25.97
C GLN A 582 -2.94 -3.93 -26.26
N SER A 583 -1.76 -3.75 -25.66
CA SER A 583 -1.03 -2.49 -25.70
C SER A 583 0.47 -2.65 -25.57
N TYR A 584 1.20 -1.56 -25.82
CA TYR A 584 2.64 -1.47 -25.60
C TYR A 584 3.05 -0.09 -25.08
N SER A 585 4.02 -0.04 -24.18
CA SER A 585 4.48 1.24 -23.62
C SER A 585 5.47 1.96 -24.52
N LEU A 586 5.22 3.26 -24.73
CA LEU A 586 6.15 4.21 -25.33
C LEU A 586 6.74 5.18 -24.30
N GLY A 587 6.58 4.91 -23.00
CA GLY A 587 7.14 5.74 -21.92
C GLY A 587 8.66 5.85 -22.00
N THR A 588 9.16 7.09 -21.93
CA THR A 588 10.59 7.41 -21.78
C THR A 588 11.19 6.69 -20.58
N ASN A 589 12.50 6.42 -20.55
CA ASN A 589 13.17 5.96 -19.32
C ASN A 589 12.98 7.01 -18.20
N ASP A 590 13.26 6.66 -16.93
CA ASP A 590 13.34 7.70 -15.89
C ASP A 590 14.56 8.60 -16.16
N GLY A 591 14.42 9.91 -15.93
CA GLY A 591 15.47 10.92 -16.13
C GLY A 591 15.49 11.63 -17.48
N ASN A 592 16.03 12.86 -17.49
CA ASN A 592 16.00 13.80 -18.62
C ASN A 592 17.11 13.66 -19.67
N GLY A 593 17.66 12.47 -19.88
CA GLY A 593 18.84 12.26 -20.74
C GLY A 593 18.58 12.30 -22.25
N PHE A 594 17.86 13.30 -22.76
CA PHE A 594 17.52 13.49 -24.17
C PHE A 594 18.71 13.99 -25.02
N CYS A 595 18.65 13.76 -26.33
CA CYS A 595 19.60 14.34 -27.29
C CYS A 595 19.16 15.75 -27.74
N GLU A 596 17.86 16.03 -27.63
CA GLU A 596 17.19 17.24 -28.02
C GLU A 596 17.13 18.24 -26.84
N SER A 597 17.36 19.53 -27.11
CA SER A 597 17.22 20.59 -26.10
C SER A 597 15.77 20.95 -25.76
N ASP A 598 14.84 20.69 -26.69
CA ASP A 598 13.40 20.61 -26.44
C ASP A 598 12.90 19.28 -27.02
N PRO A 599 12.67 18.24 -26.20
CA PRO A 599 12.34 16.92 -26.72
C PRO A 599 10.89 16.79 -27.21
N VAL A 600 9.99 17.68 -26.78
CA VAL A 600 8.53 17.58 -27.03
C VAL A 600 8.20 17.40 -28.52
N PRO A 601 8.68 18.23 -29.47
CA PRO A 601 8.33 18.05 -30.88
C PRO A 601 8.91 16.76 -31.49
N ALA A 602 10.13 16.37 -31.10
CA ALA A 602 10.80 15.20 -31.65
C ALA A 602 10.18 13.89 -31.13
N TYR A 603 9.98 13.79 -29.82
CA TYR A 603 9.41 12.62 -29.17
C TYR A 603 7.97 12.35 -29.64
N PHE A 604 7.08 13.35 -29.66
CA PHE A 604 5.69 13.11 -30.08
C PHE A 604 5.54 12.85 -31.59
N ASN A 605 6.42 13.41 -32.42
CA ASN A 605 6.47 13.08 -33.84
C ASN A 605 7.04 11.67 -34.08
N TRP A 606 7.95 11.19 -33.23
CA TRP A 606 8.42 9.81 -33.21
C TRP A 606 7.30 8.85 -32.76
N VAL A 607 6.57 9.18 -31.68
CA VAL A 607 5.42 8.39 -31.18
C VAL A 607 4.39 8.17 -32.29
N ASN A 608 3.93 9.23 -32.96
CA ASN A 608 2.95 9.11 -34.04
C ASN A 608 3.44 8.19 -35.17
N GLN A 609 4.69 8.36 -35.64
CA GLN A 609 5.23 7.54 -36.74
C GLN A 609 5.45 6.07 -36.34
N VAL A 610 5.84 5.78 -35.09
CA VAL A 610 5.94 4.40 -34.58
C VAL A 610 4.55 3.77 -34.55
N VAL A 611 3.57 4.45 -33.94
CA VAL A 611 2.20 3.96 -33.78
C VAL A 611 1.52 3.73 -35.13
N GLU A 612 1.57 4.70 -36.05
CA GLU A 612 0.99 4.57 -37.39
C GLU A 612 1.52 3.35 -38.17
N ARG A 613 2.80 3.01 -37.99
CA ARG A 613 3.44 1.86 -38.64
C ARG A 613 3.11 0.53 -37.97
N VAL A 614 2.96 0.50 -36.64
CA VAL A 614 2.53 -0.72 -35.93
C VAL A 614 1.06 -1.01 -36.21
N LEU A 615 0.19 0.01 -36.23
CA LEU A 615 -1.24 -0.13 -36.52
C LEU A 615 -1.55 -0.61 -37.95
N GLN A 616 -0.60 -0.48 -38.90
CA GLN A 616 -0.73 -1.10 -40.23
C GLN A 616 -0.68 -2.65 -40.18
N VAL A 617 -0.13 -3.22 -39.11
CA VAL A 617 -0.04 -4.67 -38.88
C VAL A 617 -1.03 -5.12 -37.80
N TYR A 618 -1.15 -4.35 -36.71
CA TYR A 618 -1.99 -4.64 -35.55
C TYR A 618 -2.93 -3.45 -35.23
N PRO A 619 -4.04 -3.27 -35.97
CA PRO A 619 -4.90 -2.06 -35.92
C PRO A 619 -5.74 -1.90 -34.64
N ASP A 620 -5.74 -2.92 -33.79
CA ASP A 620 -6.50 -3.03 -32.54
C ASP A 620 -5.74 -2.52 -31.31
N LYS A 621 -4.42 -2.31 -31.40
CA LYS A 621 -3.56 -2.06 -30.24
C LYS A 621 -3.54 -0.61 -29.76
N TRP A 622 -3.30 -0.45 -28.47
CA TRP A 622 -3.17 0.84 -27.78
C TRP A 622 -1.74 1.11 -27.30
N PHE A 623 -1.41 2.38 -27.08
CA PHE A 623 -0.08 2.81 -26.63
C PHE A 623 -0.19 3.85 -25.53
N GLY A 624 0.58 3.70 -24.46
CA GLY A 624 0.64 4.67 -23.37
C GLY A 624 2.02 5.26 -23.18
N PHE A 625 2.08 6.44 -22.57
CA PHE A 625 3.34 7.04 -22.07
C PHE A 625 3.07 7.95 -20.86
N LEU A 626 4.11 8.21 -20.08
CA LEU A 626 4.07 9.13 -18.93
C LEU A 626 4.27 10.58 -19.38
N VAL A 627 3.35 11.47 -19.00
CA VAL A 627 3.51 12.93 -19.10
C VAL A 627 4.40 13.38 -17.94
N TYR A 628 5.71 13.25 -18.12
CA TYR A 628 6.68 13.28 -17.02
C TYR A 628 7.96 14.04 -17.41
N GLN A 629 8.54 14.75 -16.43
CA GLN A 629 9.75 15.58 -16.58
C GLN A 629 9.76 16.44 -17.87
N SER A 630 10.77 16.35 -18.75
CA SER A 630 10.89 17.20 -19.95
C SER A 630 9.82 16.98 -21.04
N ILE A 631 8.93 15.99 -20.92
CA ILE A 631 7.77 15.78 -21.82
C ILE A 631 6.42 16.06 -21.12
N ASN A 632 6.41 16.94 -20.13
CA ASN A 632 5.24 17.31 -19.31
C ASN A 632 4.16 18.17 -20.02
N ARG A 633 4.35 18.57 -21.28
CA ARG A 633 3.45 19.45 -22.03
C ARG A 633 3.08 18.88 -23.40
N PRO A 634 1.87 19.17 -23.93
CA PRO A 634 1.44 18.66 -25.23
C PRO A 634 2.28 19.22 -26.40
N PRO A 635 2.39 18.47 -27.51
CA PRO A 635 2.89 18.97 -28.79
C PRO A 635 1.95 20.01 -29.41
N SER A 636 2.40 20.71 -30.46
CA SER A 636 1.59 21.65 -31.25
C SER A 636 0.77 20.99 -32.37
N PHE A 637 0.68 19.66 -32.38
CA PHE A 637 0.04 18.84 -33.40
C PHE A 637 -0.70 17.66 -32.73
N PRO A 638 -1.74 17.09 -33.34
CA PRO A 638 -2.49 15.99 -32.75
C PRO A 638 -1.64 14.72 -32.61
N LEU A 639 -1.87 13.98 -31.53
CA LEU A 639 -1.39 12.62 -31.35
C LEU A 639 -2.30 11.63 -32.10
N ASN A 640 -1.77 10.43 -32.37
CA ASN A 640 -2.56 9.34 -32.91
C ASN A 640 -3.68 8.92 -31.91
N PRO A 641 -4.93 8.73 -32.34
CA PRO A 641 -6.06 8.35 -31.47
C PRO A 641 -5.87 7.09 -30.61
N ARG A 642 -4.90 6.22 -30.94
CA ARG A 642 -4.55 5.04 -30.14
C ARG A 642 -3.53 5.31 -29.02
N VAL A 643 -3.23 6.57 -28.74
CA VAL A 643 -2.20 6.99 -27.75
C VAL A 643 -2.85 7.65 -26.54
N ILE A 644 -2.53 7.15 -25.35
CA ILE A 644 -3.07 7.64 -24.07
C ILE A 644 -1.93 8.24 -23.22
N PRO A 645 -1.85 9.58 -23.05
CA PRO A 645 -0.96 10.23 -22.10
C PRO A 645 -1.42 10.01 -20.65
N PHE A 646 -0.50 9.57 -19.78
CA PHE A 646 -0.72 9.45 -18.34
C PHE A 646 -0.20 10.70 -17.61
N ILE A 647 -1.10 11.54 -17.09
CA ILE A 647 -0.77 12.76 -16.36
C ILE A 647 -0.26 12.39 -14.96
N THR A 648 1.08 12.46 -14.77
CA THR A 648 1.75 12.19 -13.48
C THR A 648 1.62 13.39 -12.55
N LYS A 649 0.89 13.23 -11.45
CA LYS A 649 0.72 14.28 -10.42
C LYS A 649 0.28 13.67 -9.09
N ASP A 650 0.91 14.08 -7.99
CA ASP A 650 0.40 13.90 -6.64
C ASP A 650 -0.74 14.88 -6.40
N ARG A 651 -1.99 14.38 -6.36
CA ARG A 651 -3.17 15.24 -6.26
C ARG A 651 -3.46 15.75 -4.85
N THR A 652 -2.61 15.45 -3.85
CA THR A 652 -2.61 16.24 -2.59
C THR A 652 -2.22 17.70 -2.83
N ALA A 653 -1.48 17.97 -3.91
CA ALA A 653 -1.18 19.34 -4.35
C ALA A 653 -2.43 20.17 -4.70
N TRP A 654 -3.61 19.55 -4.88
CA TRP A 654 -4.87 20.24 -5.16
C TRP A 654 -5.56 20.84 -3.93
N LEU A 655 -4.96 20.69 -2.74
CA LEU A 655 -5.24 21.52 -1.57
C LEU A 655 -4.86 23.00 -1.81
N ASP A 656 -3.92 23.28 -2.73
CA ASP A 656 -3.72 24.60 -3.31
C ASP A 656 -4.72 24.81 -4.48
N PRO A 657 -5.69 25.75 -4.37
CA PRO A 657 -6.69 25.97 -5.42
C PRO A 657 -6.12 26.51 -6.73
N ASP A 658 -5.05 27.32 -6.67
CA ASP A 658 -4.38 27.83 -7.86
C ASP A 658 -3.62 26.70 -8.58
N GLN A 659 -3.07 25.74 -7.83
CA GLN A 659 -2.46 24.54 -8.39
C GLN A 659 -3.50 23.63 -9.03
N LYS A 660 -4.63 23.38 -8.35
CA LYS A 660 -5.78 22.65 -8.91
C LYS A 660 -6.22 23.28 -10.23
N ALA A 661 -6.35 24.61 -10.27
CA ALA A 661 -6.68 25.34 -11.50
C ALA A 661 -5.63 25.19 -12.62
N ARG A 662 -4.33 25.25 -12.28
CA ARG A 662 -3.22 25.06 -13.25
C ARG A 662 -3.22 23.65 -13.85
N ASP A 663 -3.36 22.61 -13.03
CA ASP A 663 -3.33 21.22 -13.49
C ASP A 663 -4.53 20.86 -14.35
N LEU A 664 -5.73 21.34 -13.98
CA LEU A 664 -6.93 21.18 -14.81
C LEU A 664 -6.79 21.91 -16.16
N ALA A 665 -6.20 23.10 -16.20
CA ALA A 665 -5.92 23.80 -17.45
C ALA A 665 -4.85 23.10 -18.32
N ALA A 666 -3.86 22.44 -17.69
CA ALA A 666 -2.89 21.60 -18.38
C ALA A 666 -3.56 20.36 -19.00
N GLN A 667 -4.50 19.72 -18.29
CA GLN A 667 -5.31 18.62 -18.83
C GLN A 667 -6.16 19.05 -20.02
N GLU A 668 -6.83 20.21 -19.97
CA GLU A 668 -7.56 20.75 -21.14
C GLU A 668 -6.63 20.97 -22.34
N SER A 669 -5.38 21.35 -22.10
CA SER A 669 -4.37 21.52 -23.15
C SER A 669 -3.95 20.18 -23.77
N TRP A 670 -3.93 19.09 -22.99
CA TRP A 670 -3.73 17.73 -23.51
C TRP A 670 -4.94 17.24 -24.33
N LEU A 671 -6.17 17.48 -23.87
CA LEU A 671 -7.40 17.11 -24.58
C LEU A 671 -7.62 17.87 -25.92
N GLN A 672 -6.82 18.90 -26.21
CA GLN A 672 -6.77 19.54 -27.54
C GLN A 672 -5.97 18.73 -28.58
N VAL A 673 -5.14 17.79 -28.15
CA VAL A 673 -4.24 17.00 -29.02
C VAL A 673 -4.43 15.48 -28.94
N THR A 674 -5.20 14.97 -27.99
CA THR A 674 -5.58 13.54 -27.91
C THR A 674 -7.08 13.39 -27.64
N GLU A 675 -7.65 12.22 -27.95
CA GLU A 675 -9.06 11.91 -27.67
C GLU A 675 -9.35 11.69 -26.17
N GLN A 676 -8.34 11.28 -25.39
CA GLN A 676 -8.49 10.99 -23.96
C GLN A 676 -7.15 11.10 -23.21
N VAL A 677 -7.23 11.26 -21.88
CA VAL A 677 -6.08 11.26 -20.97
C VAL A 677 -6.29 10.22 -19.86
N ALA A 678 -5.20 9.74 -19.28
CA ALA A 678 -5.21 8.89 -18.10
C ALA A 678 -4.54 9.61 -16.92
N TYR A 679 -4.83 9.17 -15.70
CA TYR A 679 -4.18 9.66 -14.49
C TYR A 679 -3.13 8.67 -13.97
N TYR A 680 -2.00 9.24 -13.56
CA TYR A 680 -0.99 8.61 -12.73
C TYR A 680 -0.90 9.45 -11.44
N ASP A 681 -1.09 8.84 -10.29
CA ASP A 681 -1.07 9.52 -8.98
C ASP A 681 0.01 9.00 -8.04
N TYR A 682 0.35 9.79 -7.04
CA TYR A 682 1.36 9.47 -6.03
C TYR A 682 0.73 9.53 -4.63
N ILE A 683 -0.11 8.53 -4.34
CA ILE A 683 -0.84 8.39 -3.07
C ILE A 683 -0.04 7.69 -1.97
N TYR A 684 1.31 7.74 -2.08
CA TYR A 684 2.31 7.13 -1.19
C TYR A 684 1.90 7.08 0.28
N GLY A 685 2.09 5.91 0.89
CA GLY A 685 2.11 5.70 2.34
C GLY A 685 3.53 5.64 2.89
N SER A 686 4.24 4.52 2.72
CA SER A 686 5.69 4.51 2.91
C SER A 686 6.35 5.42 1.86
N PRO A 687 7.34 6.26 2.23
CA PRO A 687 8.13 6.28 3.47
C PRO A 687 7.69 7.37 4.49
N TYR A 688 6.45 7.86 4.42
CA TYR A 688 5.99 8.93 5.33
C TYR A 688 5.97 8.47 6.80
N LEU A 689 6.30 9.40 7.69
CA LEU A 689 6.64 9.14 9.09
C LEU A 689 5.49 9.40 10.08
N VAL A 690 4.33 9.80 9.56
CA VAL A 690 3.00 9.85 10.21
C VAL A 690 1.97 9.39 9.16
N PRO A 691 0.76 8.92 9.53
CA PRO A 691 -0.15 8.30 8.56
C PRO A 691 -0.69 9.34 7.57
N ARG A 692 -0.43 9.16 6.27
CA ARG A 692 -0.76 10.14 5.23
C ARG A 692 -2.17 9.92 4.68
N VAL A 693 -3.17 10.34 5.46
CA VAL A 693 -4.61 10.19 5.20
C VAL A 693 -5.28 11.48 4.72
N TYR A 694 -6.19 11.35 3.75
CA TYR A 694 -6.95 12.44 3.13
C TYR A 694 -8.17 11.90 2.31
N PRO A 695 -9.00 10.98 2.86
CA PRO A 695 -10.09 10.34 2.12
C PRO A 695 -11.08 11.33 1.46
N HIS A 696 -11.37 12.48 2.07
CA HIS A 696 -12.30 13.46 1.51
C HIS A 696 -11.78 14.10 0.23
N LEU A 697 -10.53 14.57 0.25
CA LEU A 697 -9.85 15.09 -0.94
C LEU A 697 -9.75 14.02 -2.04
N MET A 698 -9.59 12.76 -1.65
CA MET A 698 -9.52 11.65 -2.59
C MET A 698 -10.87 11.40 -3.31
N ALA A 699 -12.00 11.49 -2.60
CA ALA A 699 -13.33 11.43 -3.21
C ALA A 699 -13.58 12.57 -4.21
N ASP A 700 -13.30 13.81 -3.80
CA ASP A 700 -13.30 15.01 -4.66
C ASP A 700 -12.51 14.78 -5.95
N ASN A 701 -11.29 14.24 -5.83
CA ASN A 701 -10.38 14.02 -6.95
C ASN A 701 -10.90 12.95 -7.93
N PHE A 702 -11.58 11.90 -7.44
CA PHE A 702 -12.17 10.87 -8.29
C PHE A 702 -13.44 11.32 -8.98
N GLN A 703 -14.32 12.08 -8.31
CA GLN A 703 -15.49 12.70 -8.95
C GLN A 703 -15.05 13.63 -10.09
N ILE A 704 -14.08 14.52 -9.84
CA ILE A 704 -13.50 15.39 -10.87
C ILE A 704 -12.87 14.59 -12.03
N ALA A 705 -12.26 13.44 -11.76
CA ALA A 705 -11.71 12.58 -12.80
C ALA A 705 -12.82 11.96 -13.67
N GLN A 706 -13.91 11.47 -13.07
CA GLN A 706 -15.04 10.89 -13.77
C GLN A 706 -15.81 11.94 -14.60
N GLU A 707 -16.11 13.11 -14.02
CA GLU A 707 -16.73 14.25 -14.72
C GLU A 707 -15.96 14.65 -15.99
N ARG A 708 -14.63 14.47 -15.97
CA ARG A 708 -13.69 14.81 -17.04
C ARG A 708 -13.40 13.65 -17.99
N GLY A 709 -14.06 12.51 -17.83
CA GLY A 709 -13.94 11.35 -18.71
C GLY A 709 -12.59 10.62 -18.62
N VAL A 710 -11.97 10.61 -17.44
CA VAL A 710 -10.73 9.83 -17.21
C VAL A 710 -11.10 8.36 -17.00
N GLU A 711 -10.96 7.53 -18.04
CA GLU A 711 -11.27 6.10 -17.96
C GLU A 711 -10.16 5.25 -17.30
N SER A 712 -8.97 5.82 -17.11
CA SER A 712 -7.76 5.08 -16.72
C SER A 712 -7.04 5.74 -15.55
N TYR A 713 -6.92 5.01 -14.43
CA TYR A 713 -6.26 5.45 -13.21
C TYR A 713 -5.20 4.45 -12.73
N TYR A 714 -3.97 4.94 -12.58
CA TYR A 714 -2.87 4.26 -11.90
C TYR A 714 -2.40 5.10 -10.71
N ALA A 715 -1.98 4.44 -9.63
CA ALA A 715 -1.41 5.12 -8.48
C ALA A 715 -0.18 4.39 -7.92
N GLU A 716 0.86 5.16 -7.58
CA GLU A 716 1.88 4.70 -6.64
C GLU A 716 1.36 4.86 -5.21
N LEU A 717 1.09 3.73 -4.56
CA LEU A 717 0.55 3.66 -3.20
C LEU A 717 1.63 3.33 -2.17
N TYR A 718 2.52 2.36 -2.46
CA TYR A 718 3.58 1.86 -1.55
C TYR A 718 3.07 1.81 -0.09
N PRO A 719 2.03 1.01 0.18
CA PRO A 719 1.15 1.24 1.33
C PRO A 719 1.88 1.17 2.66
N ASN A 720 1.35 1.94 3.60
CA ASN A 720 1.54 1.72 5.02
C ASN A 720 0.14 1.54 5.61
N TRP A 721 -0.24 0.33 6.03
CA TRP A 721 -1.63 0.09 6.46
C TRP A 721 -1.97 0.72 7.83
N GLY A 722 -1.00 1.36 8.50
CA GLY A 722 -1.26 2.33 9.58
C GLY A 722 -2.09 3.54 9.14
N GLU A 723 -2.21 3.78 7.83
CA GLU A 723 -3.10 4.76 7.19
C GLU A 723 -4.57 4.29 7.09
N GLY A 724 -4.86 3.10 7.61
CA GLY A 724 -6.22 2.59 7.80
C GLY A 724 -7.00 2.47 6.49
N ALA A 725 -8.15 3.15 6.44
CA ALA A 725 -9.13 3.01 5.37
C ALA A 725 -8.63 3.49 3.99
N LYS A 726 -7.59 4.33 3.91
CA LYS A 726 -7.19 5.05 2.66
C LYS A 726 -7.19 4.17 1.40
N ALA A 727 -6.49 3.04 1.42
CA ALA A 727 -6.38 2.17 0.25
C ALA A 727 -7.71 1.46 -0.09
N TRP A 728 -8.51 1.11 0.93
CA TRP A 728 -9.82 0.48 0.75
C TRP A 728 -10.84 1.46 0.18
N ILE A 729 -10.93 2.67 0.74
CA ILE A 729 -11.73 3.79 0.23
C ILE A 729 -11.36 4.09 -1.23
N ALA A 730 -10.06 4.17 -1.54
CA ALA A 730 -9.59 4.40 -2.90
C ALA A 730 -10.08 3.32 -3.89
N ALA A 731 -10.07 2.05 -3.48
CA ALA A 731 -10.56 0.96 -4.32
C ALA A 731 -12.08 1.00 -4.53
N LYS A 732 -12.87 1.38 -3.50
CA LYS A 732 -14.32 1.55 -3.63
C LYS A 732 -14.70 2.72 -4.52
N LEU A 733 -14.05 3.87 -4.37
CA LEU A 733 -14.33 5.07 -5.18
C LEU A 733 -13.86 4.93 -6.63
N LEU A 734 -12.82 4.13 -6.91
CA LEU A 734 -12.45 3.75 -8.28
C LEU A 734 -13.44 2.75 -8.92
N TRP A 735 -14.28 2.07 -8.14
CA TRP A 735 -15.45 1.36 -8.70
C TRP A 735 -16.60 2.33 -8.93
N ASN A 736 -16.95 3.13 -7.92
CA ASN A 736 -18.02 4.13 -7.99
C ASN A 736 -17.67 5.38 -7.16
N PRO A 737 -17.35 6.53 -7.79
CA PRO A 737 -16.96 7.76 -7.08
C PRO A 737 -18.16 8.55 -6.52
N GLU A 738 -19.39 8.13 -6.80
CA GLU A 738 -20.63 8.68 -6.21
C GLU A 738 -20.96 8.04 -4.85
N LEU A 739 -20.12 7.13 -4.34
CA LEU A 739 -20.27 6.59 -2.99
C LEU A 739 -19.94 7.66 -1.94
N ASP A 740 -20.77 7.72 -0.92
CA ASP A 740 -20.57 8.60 0.24
C ASP A 740 -19.34 8.14 1.04
N VAL A 741 -18.35 9.02 1.17
CA VAL A 741 -17.08 8.70 1.82
C VAL A 741 -17.24 8.55 3.34
N ASP A 742 -18.14 9.30 3.97
CA ASP A 742 -18.40 9.22 5.42
C ASP A 742 -18.99 7.85 5.77
N VAL A 743 -19.97 7.39 4.97
CA VAL A 743 -20.60 6.06 5.14
C VAL A 743 -19.59 4.93 4.94
N LEU A 744 -18.66 5.08 3.99
CA LEU A 744 -17.59 4.11 3.77
C LEU A 744 -16.57 4.10 4.94
N LEU A 745 -16.27 5.25 5.53
CA LEU A 745 -15.38 5.35 6.71
C LEU A 745 -16.05 4.75 7.95
N GLU A 746 -17.32 5.09 8.23
CA GLU A 746 -18.13 4.50 9.31
C GLU A 746 -18.19 2.95 9.18
N GLU A 747 -18.43 2.43 7.97
CA GLU A 747 -18.34 0.99 7.72
C GLU A 747 -16.93 0.45 7.99
N TRP A 748 -15.88 1.09 7.48
CA TRP A 748 -14.52 0.56 7.67
C TRP A 748 -14.13 0.54 9.16
N TYR A 749 -14.44 1.57 9.95
CA TYR A 749 -14.16 1.60 11.39
C TYR A 749 -14.96 0.55 12.18
N SER A 750 -16.29 0.50 12.00
CA SER A 750 -17.17 -0.46 12.68
C SER A 750 -16.80 -1.91 12.35
N ARG A 751 -16.49 -2.21 11.08
CA ARG A 751 -16.08 -3.55 10.64
C ARG A 751 -14.64 -3.88 11.05
N ALA A 752 -13.73 -2.91 11.13
CA ALA A 752 -12.37 -3.13 11.60
C ALA A 752 -12.34 -3.47 13.10
N VAL A 753 -12.89 -2.63 13.96
CA VAL A 753 -12.66 -2.70 15.42
C VAL A 753 -13.92 -2.90 16.26
N GLY A 754 -15.11 -2.79 15.66
CA GLY A 754 -16.41 -2.95 16.31
C GLY A 754 -17.00 -1.63 16.80
N GLU A 755 -18.33 -1.58 16.90
CA GLU A 755 -19.12 -0.40 17.26
C GLU A 755 -18.61 0.38 18.49
N SER A 756 -18.15 -0.33 19.52
CA SER A 756 -17.64 0.29 20.76
C SER A 756 -16.25 0.92 20.63
N ALA A 757 -15.48 0.54 19.62
CA ALA A 757 -14.13 1.03 19.36
C ALA A 757 -14.06 2.01 18.18
N ALA A 758 -15.00 1.93 17.24
CA ALA A 758 -15.01 2.72 16.01
C ALA A 758 -14.88 4.24 16.23
N PRO A 759 -15.60 4.90 17.17
CA PRO A 759 -15.50 6.35 17.36
C PRO A 759 -14.10 6.84 17.76
N TYR A 760 -13.33 6.02 18.49
CA TYR A 760 -11.95 6.37 18.85
C TYR A 760 -10.98 6.21 17.66
N LEU A 761 -11.32 5.35 16.70
CA LEU A 761 -10.52 5.14 15.50
C LEU A 761 -10.82 6.20 14.43
N GLU A 762 -12.08 6.60 14.33
CA GLU A 762 -12.57 7.77 13.59
C GLU A 762 -11.85 9.04 14.08
N GLU A 763 -11.95 9.38 15.37
CA GLU A 763 -11.29 10.56 15.95
C GLU A 763 -9.77 10.56 15.72
N TYR A 764 -9.12 9.39 15.72
CA TYR A 764 -7.70 9.27 15.39
C TYR A 764 -7.39 9.62 13.93
N TYR A 765 -8.18 9.14 12.96
CA TYR A 765 -7.93 9.40 11.55
C TYR A 765 -8.37 10.80 11.11
N ASP A 766 -9.45 11.33 11.67
CA ASP A 766 -9.88 12.73 11.47
C ASP A 766 -8.77 13.71 11.89
N TYR A 767 -8.14 13.44 13.02
CA TYR A 767 -7.02 14.25 13.53
C TYR A 767 -5.83 14.29 12.56
N TRP A 768 -5.52 13.16 11.91
CA TRP A 768 -4.46 13.08 10.91
C TRP A 768 -4.88 13.65 9.55
N GLU A 769 -6.13 13.51 9.12
CA GLU A 769 -6.62 14.19 7.91
C GLU A 769 -6.57 15.72 8.08
N GLN A 770 -6.98 16.24 9.25
CA GLN A 770 -6.83 17.67 9.55
C GLN A 770 -5.35 18.11 9.53
N PHE A 771 -4.44 17.30 10.05
CA PHE A 771 -3.00 17.59 9.94
C PHE A 771 -2.56 17.73 8.47
N TRP A 772 -2.92 16.78 7.60
CA TRP A 772 -2.49 16.80 6.20
C TRP A 772 -3.17 17.87 5.34
N THR A 773 -4.43 18.19 5.64
CA THR A 773 -5.24 19.14 4.85
C THR A 773 -5.09 20.59 5.32
N GLU A 774 -4.76 20.85 6.58
CA GLU A 774 -4.67 22.21 7.14
C GLU A 774 -3.25 22.61 7.59
N ARG A 775 -2.51 21.72 8.27
CA ARG A 775 -1.22 22.05 8.92
C ARG A 775 -0.01 21.78 8.02
N ALA A 776 0.11 20.58 7.46
CA ALA A 776 1.26 20.16 6.66
C ALA A 776 1.45 21.04 5.40
N ILE A 777 0.37 21.59 4.84
CA ILE A 777 0.41 22.49 3.68
C ILE A 777 0.97 23.89 3.98
N GLN A 778 1.12 24.26 5.26
CA GLN A 778 1.74 25.54 5.67
C GLN A 778 3.28 25.44 5.77
N GLU A 779 3.81 24.23 5.82
CA GLU A 779 5.25 24.00 5.92
C GLU A 779 5.95 24.28 4.57
N PRO A 780 7.18 24.82 4.56
CA PRO A 780 7.98 25.00 3.34
C PRO A 780 8.24 23.70 2.56
N TRP A 781 8.00 22.54 3.19
CA TRP A 781 8.01 21.21 2.59
C TRP A 781 6.93 21.02 1.52
N PHE A 782 5.76 21.66 1.64
CA PHE A 782 4.66 21.48 0.70
C PHE A 782 4.94 22.24 -0.60
N LEU A 783 5.13 21.49 -1.69
CA LEU A 783 5.49 22.02 -2.99
C LEU A 783 4.32 21.79 -3.98
N PRO A 784 3.34 22.69 -4.07
CA PRO A 784 2.18 22.49 -4.95
C PRO A 784 2.60 22.36 -6.43
N GLY A 785 3.64 23.09 -6.86
CA GLY A 785 4.18 23.03 -8.22
C GLY A 785 4.96 21.74 -8.57
N ALA A 786 5.29 20.88 -7.60
CA ALA A 786 6.05 19.66 -7.84
C ALA A 786 5.20 18.57 -8.53
N ILE A 787 5.85 17.57 -9.13
CA ILE A 787 5.16 16.37 -9.65
C ILE A 787 4.63 15.52 -8.49
N TYR A 788 5.43 15.36 -7.43
CA TYR A 788 5.07 14.68 -6.19
C TYR A 788 5.59 15.42 -4.95
N GLN A 789 4.95 15.24 -3.80
CA GLN A 789 5.44 15.79 -2.54
C GLN A 789 6.71 15.04 -2.06
N ASN A 790 7.65 15.77 -1.46
CA ASN A 790 8.99 15.26 -1.24
C ASN A 790 9.06 14.24 -0.09
N PHE A 791 8.92 12.96 -0.42
CA PHE A 791 8.90 11.87 0.55
C PHE A 791 10.26 11.55 1.21
N TYR A 792 11.39 12.01 0.66
CA TYR A 792 12.71 11.84 1.29
C TYR A 792 13.09 13.03 2.20
N ASP A 793 12.25 14.05 2.26
CA ASP A 793 12.39 15.17 3.19
C ASP A 793 11.31 15.06 4.30
N PRO A 794 11.71 14.82 5.56
CA PRO A 794 10.78 14.73 6.68
C PRO A 794 10.41 16.10 7.27
N ALA A 795 10.73 17.24 6.65
CA ALA A 795 10.54 18.56 7.24
C ALA A 795 9.09 18.89 7.69
N TYR A 796 8.06 18.27 7.10
CA TYR A 796 6.67 18.38 7.58
C TYR A 796 6.48 17.88 9.03
N VAL A 797 7.39 17.05 9.56
CA VAL A 797 7.37 16.57 10.94
C VAL A 797 7.61 17.71 11.95
N ASN A 798 8.15 18.86 11.53
CA ASN A 798 8.22 20.05 12.38
C ASN A 798 6.83 20.60 12.78
N ALA A 799 5.81 20.36 11.96
CA ALA A 799 4.42 20.74 12.27
C ALA A 799 3.70 19.75 13.21
N VAL A 800 4.31 18.59 13.52
CA VAL A 800 3.75 17.57 14.41
C VAL A 800 4.19 17.83 15.84
N THR A 801 3.23 17.90 16.77
CA THR A 801 3.51 18.21 18.18
C THR A 801 3.56 16.96 19.06
N ALA A 802 4.17 17.06 20.25
CA ALA A 802 4.10 15.99 21.25
C ALA A 802 2.67 15.70 21.73
N ALA A 803 1.75 16.67 21.65
CA ALA A 803 0.35 16.45 21.97
C ALA A 803 -0.34 15.57 20.91
N ASP A 804 -0.02 15.75 19.63
CA ASP A 804 -0.52 14.94 18.51
C ASP A 804 -0.25 13.45 18.75
N ILE A 805 0.98 13.13 19.20
CA ILE A 805 1.42 11.78 19.53
C ILE A 805 0.72 11.24 20.78
N SER A 806 0.61 12.05 21.84
CA SER A 806 -0.05 11.62 23.08
C SER A 806 -1.55 11.38 22.89
N ILE A 807 -2.23 12.21 22.08
CA ILE A 807 -3.65 12.03 21.72
C ILE A 807 -3.80 10.75 20.90
N SER A 808 -2.97 10.59 19.86
CA SER A 808 -2.98 9.42 18.98
C SER A 808 -2.79 8.10 19.74
N ARG A 809 -1.82 8.04 20.65
CA ARG A 809 -1.61 6.87 21.53
C ARG A 809 -2.85 6.60 22.38
N GLY A 810 -3.39 7.62 23.06
CA GLY A 810 -4.55 7.48 23.93
C GLY A 810 -5.79 6.94 23.18
N LEU A 811 -6.04 7.45 21.97
CA LEU A 811 -7.13 6.98 21.12
C LEU A 811 -6.94 5.52 20.70
N LEU A 812 -5.78 5.13 20.16
CA LEU A 812 -5.53 3.75 19.75
C LEU A 812 -5.50 2.75 20.92
N GLU A 813 -5.10 3.18 22.11
CA GLU A 813 -5.27 2.39 23.34
C GLU A 813 -6.75 2.19 23.70
N GLN A 814 -7.61 3.21 23.53
CA GLN A 814 -9.07 3.04 23.66
C GLN A 814 -9.64 2.10 22.58
N VAL A 815 -9.16 2.18 21.34
CA VAL A 815 -9.55 1.25 20.26
C VAL A 815 -9.24 -0.20 20.65
N VAL A 816 -8.03 -0.49 21.14
CA VAL A 816 -7.65 -1.83 21.62
C VAL A 816 -8.47 -2.26 22.84
N ALA A 817 -8.73 -1.36 23.78
CA ALA A 817 -9.48 -1.66 25.01
C ALA A 817 -10.98 -1.93 24.76
N ASN A 818 -11.58 -1.27 23.76
CA ASN A 818 -13.02 -1.36 23.46
C ASN A 818 -13.34 -2.33 22.30
N ALA A 819 -12.34 -2.84 21.58
CA ALA A 819 -12.53 -3.88 20.57
C ALA A 819 -13.07 -5.18 21.20
N VAL A 820 -14.10 -5.79 20.60
CA VAL A 820 -14.86 -6.87 21.27
C VAL A 820 -14.32 -8.25 20.94
N THR A 821 -14.29 -8.61 19.65
CA THR A 821 -13.87 -9.94 19.18
C THR A 821 -12.34 -10.05 19.07
N ASP A 822 -11.83 -11.28 19.06
CA ASP A 822 -10.38 -11.52 18.93
C ASP A 822 -9.82 -11.00 17.59
N LYS A 823 -10.62 -11.04 16.51
CA LYS A 823 -10.25 -10.46 15.20
C LYS A 823 -10.21 -8.93 15.23
N GLN A 824 -11.21 -8.29 15.84
CA GLN A 824 -11.21 -6.83 16.03
C GLN A 824 -10.01 -6.38 16.88
N LYS A 825 -9.70 -7.11 17.96
CA LYS A 825 -8.52 -6.85 18.80
C LYS A 825 -7.22 -7.06 18.03
N ALA A 826 -7.11 -8.09 17.17
CA ALA A 826 -5.94 -8.29 16.33
C ALA A 826 -5.71 -7.08 15.40
N ARG A 827 -6.75 -6.60 14.70
CA ARG A 827 -6.69 -5.40 13.86
C ARG A 827 -6.33 -4.15 14.66
N ALA A 828 -6.96 -3.92 15.81
CA ALA A 828 -6.65 -2.79 16.68
C ALA A 828 -5.16 -2.80 17.13
N ASN A 829 -4.62 -3.98 17.47
CA ASN A 829 -3.21 -4.12 17.84
C ASN A 829 -2.24 -3.97 16.65
N LEU A 830 -2.66 -4.31 15.43
CA LEU A 830 -1.88 -4.00 14.21
C LEU A 830 -1.81 -2.48 13.98
N LEU A 831 -2.94 -1.77 14.10
CA LEU A 831 -2.97 -0.30 13.94
C LEU A 831 -2.15 0.41 15.03
N LEU A 832 -2.22 -0.06 16.29
CA LEU A 832 -1.37 0.44 17.37
C LEU A 832 0.12 0.17 17.10
N GLN A 833 0.49 -1.02 16.60
CA GLN A 833 1.88 -1.34 16.21
C GLN A 833 2.38 -0.47 15.05
N ALA A 834 1.55 -0.21 14.04
CA ALA A 834 1.88 0.72 12.96
C ALA A 834 2.11 2.14 13.52
N PHE A 835 1.28 2.59 14.46
CA PHE A 835 1.46 3.87 15.13
C PHE A 835 2.74 3.93 15.97
N GLU A 836 3.21 2.84 16.58
CA GLU A 836 4.48 2.82 17.31
C GLU A 836 5.69 3.23 16.45
N TYR A 837 5.63 2.99 15.13
CA TYR A 837 6.66 3.46 14.19
C TYR A 837 6.56 4.97 13.96
N TYR A 838 5.35 5.52 13.86
CA TYR A 838 5.12 6.96 13.73
C TYR A 838 5.53 7.71 15.01
N GLU A 839 5.08 7.23 16.18
CA GLU A 839 5.49 7.70 17.51
C GLU A 839 7.02 7.74 17.62
N ALA A 840 7.69 6.60 17.36
CA ALA A 840 9.14 6.50 17.45
C ALA A 840 9.86 7.41 16.44
N SER A 841 9.23 7.69 15.29
CA SER A 841 9.74 8.66 14.30
C SER A 841 9.66 10.09 14.82
N VAL A 842 8.49 10.54 15.25
CA VAL A 842 8.28 11.93 15.68
C VAL A 842 9.03 12.23 16.98
N LEU A 843 8.96 11.35 17.99
CA LEU A 843 9.62 11.59 19.27
C LEU A 843 11.15 11.63 19.16
N SER A 844 11.75 10.90 18.21
CA SER A 844 13.20 10.94 17.97
C SER A 844 13.65 11.98 16.94
N TYR A 845 12.73 12.70 16.29
CA TYR A 845 13.08 13.59 15.17
C TYR A 845 13.90 14.81 15.64
N PRO A 846 15.05 15.11 15.03
CA PRO A 846 15.87 16.28 15.38
C PRO A 846 15.23 17.58 14.85
N GLN A 847 14.26 18.11 15.60
CA GLN A 847 13.58 19.38 15.27
C GLN A 847 14.52 20.58 15.35
N SER A 848 14.33 21.55 14.44
CA SER A 848 15.03 22.83 14.50
C SER A 848 14.64 23.62 15.74
N SER A 849 15.58 24.37 16.32
CA SER A 849 15.37 25.21 17.51
C SER A 849 15.94 26.61 17.32
N GLU A 850 15.18 27.61 17.77
CA GLU A 850 15.61 29.00 17.80
C GLU A 850 16.66 29.24 18.91
N PRO A 851 17.61 30.17 18.74
CA PRO A 851 18.57 30.50 19.80
C PRO A 851 17.88 30.98 21.09
N PRO A 852 18.30 30.51 22.28
CA PRO A 852 17.71 30.97 23.53
C PRO A 852 18.02 32.45 23.77
N ALA A 853 16.97 33.26 23.97
CA ALA A 853 17.09 34.72 24.10
C ALA A 853 17.77 35.20 25.38
N ASP A 854 17.73 34.40 26.46
CA ASP A 854 18.37 34.68 27.74
C ASP A 854 18.71 33.39 28.51
N SER A 855 19.33 33.52 29.67
CA SER A 855 19.83 32.40 30.46
C SER A 855 18.72 31.54 31.08
N THR A 856 17.50 32.08 31.23
CA THR A 856 16.32 31.34 31.67
C THR A 856 15.83 30.44 30.53
N ALA A 857 15.76 30.97 29.32
CA ALA A 857 15.42 30.20 28.12
C ALA A 857 16.49 29.13 27.84
N ALA A 858 17.77 29.45 27.99
CA ALA A 858 18.87 28.50 27.81
C ALA A 858 18.86 27.38 28.88
N ILE A 859 18.54 27.68 30.15
CA ILE A 859 18.37 26.65 31.18
C ILE A 859 17.16 25.76 30.87
N ALA A 860 16.02 26.33 30.48
CA ALA A 860 14.83 25.54 30.14
C ALA A 860 15.08 24.61 28.94
N MET A 861 15.77 25.09 27.90
CA MET A 861 16.19 24.29 26.75
C MET A 861 17.18 23.18 27.16
N LEU A 862 18.15 23.49 28.02
CA LEU A 862 19.11 22.51 28.55
C LEU A 862 18.42 21.41 29.36
N GLU A 863 17.53 21.78 30.29
CA GLU A 863 16.79 20.82 31.12
C GLU A 863 15.90 19.94 30.26
N GLN A 864 15.13 20.51 29.33
CA GLN A 864 14.31 19.75 28.39
C GLN A 864 15.15 18.79 27.53
N ALA A 865 16.26 19.26 26.96
CA ALA A 865 17.13 18.45 26.10
C ALA A 865 17.72 17.27 26.88
N VAL A 866 18.23 17.51 28.09
CA VAL A 866 18.80 16.48 28.97
C VAL A 866 17.72 15.48 29.41
N ASP A 867 16.55 15.94 29.85
CA ASP A 867 15.50 15.06 30.39
C ASP A 867 14.96 14.06 29.36
N VAL A 868 14.86 14.44 28.08
CA VAL A 868 14.35 13.57 27.01
C VAL A 868 15.43 12.85 26.20
N PHE A 869 16.73 13.12 26.43
CA PHE A 869 17.81 12.66 25.56
C PHE A 869 17.84 11.14 25.40
N GLU A 870 17.81 10.39 26.52
CA GLU A 870 17.80 8.92 26.49
C GLU A 870 16.54 8.36 25.79
N GLU A 871 15.37 8.95 26.01
CA GLU A 871 14.13 8.54 25.35
C GLU A 871 14.23 8.74 23.83
N ARG A 872 14.77 9.87 23.37
CA ARG A 872 14.96 10.13 21.93
C ARG A 872 15.89 9.11 21.26
N LEU A 873 16.98 8.72 21.93
CA LEU A 873 17.88 7.67 21.43
C LEU A 873 17.15 6.31 21.35
N GLN A 874 16.43 5.93 22.41
CA GLN A 874 15.64 4.69 22.46
C GLN A 874 14.54 4.66 21.39
N MET A 875 13.87 5.79 21.11
CA MET A 875 12.87 5.90 20.05
C MET A 875 13.50 5.81 18.66
N ALA A 876 14.68 6.38 18.44
CA ALA A 876 15.39 6.24 17.17
C ALA A 876 15.77 4.77 16.88
N GLU A 877 16.18 4.02 17.92
CA GLU A 877 16.43 2.59 17.84
C GLU A 877 15.14 1.78 17.64
N LYS A 878 14.08 2.02 18.45
CA LYS A 878 12.76 1.37 18.34
C LYS A 878 12.23 1.44 16.91
N ARG A 879 12.29 2.62 16.28
CA ARG A 879 11.89 2.83 14.89
C ARG A 879 12.61 1.89 13.91
N MET A 880 13.92 1.71 14.06
CA MET A 880 14.73 0.86 13.18
C MET A 880 14.49 -0.64 13.44
N LEU A 881 14.20 -1.01 14.68
CA LEU A 881 13.82 -2.38 15.06
C LEU A 881 12.42 -2.76 14.51
N LEU A 882 11.45 -1.84 14.56
CA LEU A 882 10.12 -2.05 13.99
C LEU A 882 10.18 -2.32 12.48
N LEU A 883 10.98 -1.56 11.72
CA LEU A 883 11.23 -1.82 10.29
C LEU A 883 11.89 -3.18 9.99
N GLU A 884 12.47 -3.85 10.98
CA GLU A 884 12.95 -5.24 10.85
C GLU A 884 11.83 -6.25 11.15
N GLN A 885 11.07 -6.01 12.22
CA GLN A 885 9.95 -6.85 12.65
C GLN A 885 8.82 -6.90 11.59
N PHE A 886 8.56 -5.78 10.92
CA PHE A 886 7.47 -5.63 9.96
C PHE A 886 7.69 -6.37 8.63
N LYS A 887 8.90 -6.88 8.33
CA LYS A 887 9.24 -7.43 6.99
C LYS A 887 8.40 -8.62 6.53
N SER A 888 7.84 -9.39 7.46
CA SER A 888 7.02 -10.57 7.17
C SER A 888 5.52 -10.35 7.36
N ASP A 889 5.11 -9.18 7.84
CA ASP A 889 3.71 -8.86 8.11
C ASP A 889 3.10 -8.11 6.92
N PRO A 890 2.04 -8.62 6.26
CA PRO A 890 1.52 -8.02 5.04
C PRO A 890 0.79 -6.67 5.27
N VAL A 891 0.50 -6.31 6.52
CA VAL A 891 -0.13 -5.06 6.97
C VAL A 891 0.94 -4.06 7.42
N LEU A 892 1.90 -4.47 8.26
CA LEU A 892 2.91 -3.56 8.82
C LEU A 892 4.11 -3.31 7.89
N PHE A 893 4.36 -4.21 6.94
CA PHE A 893 5.47 -4.11 6.00
C PHE A 893 5.49 -2.76 5.27
N GLN A 894 6.67 -2.14 5.21
CA GLN A 894 6.93 -0.88 4.51
C GLN A 894 7.69 -1.18 3.20
N PRO A 895 7.02 -1.20 2.03
CA PRO A 895 7.65 -1.35 0.72
C PRO A 895 8.87 -0.44 0.50
N PHE A 896 8.74 0.82 0.93
CA PHE A 896 9.75 1.84 0.79
C PHE A 896 10.48 2.08 2.13
N ASP A 897 11.36 1.13 2.47
CA ASP A 897 12.16 1.14 3.70
C ASP A 897 12.95 2.46 3.86
N ALA A 898 12.61 3.22 4.91
CA ALA A 898 13.22 4.51 5.23
C ALA A 898 14.76 4.43 5.37
N ARG A 899 15.32 3.26 5.72
CA ARG A 899 16.79 3.04 5.81
C ARG A 899 17.52 3.20 4.48
N LYS A 900 16.80 3.26 3.34
CA LYS A 900 17.37 3.55 2.02
C LYS A 900 17.64 5.03 1.78
N PHE A 901 17.09 5.93 2.62
CA PHE A 901 17.19 7.38 2.48
C PHE A 901 17.95 7.96 3.68
N ASN A 902 19.16 8.47 3.44
CA ASN A 902 20.02 9.01 4.50
C ASN A 902 19.34 10.15 5.29
N GLN A 903 18.45 10.90 4.65
CA GLN A 903 17.64 11.98 5.22
C GLN A 903 16.59 11.48 6.23
N LEU A 904 16.16 10.22 6.12
CA LEU A 904 15.17 9.61 7.02
C LEU A 904 15.83 8.80 8.16
N VAL A 905 17.16 8.80 8.26
CA VAL A 905 17.93 8.06 9.26
C VAL A 905 18.65 9.05 10.19
N TRP A 906 18.42 8.92 11.50
CA TRP A 906 19.04 9.74 12.55
C TRP A 906 19.16 8.94 13.85
N SER A 907 20.02 9.42 14.76
CA SER A 907 20.35 8.77 16.04
C SER A 907 19.39 9.09 17.19
N GLY A 908 18.54 10.10 17.05
CA GLY A 908 17.73 10.67 18.14
C GLY A 908 18.36 11.91 18.78
N TRP A 909 19.63 12.19 18.49
CA TRP A 909 20.29 13.41 18.94
C TRP A 909 19.80 14.60 18.11
N ASN A 910 19.12 15.55 18.77
CA ASN A 910 18.85 16.84 18.17
C ASN A 910 20.13 17.69 18.11
N VAL A 911 20.64 17.88 16.89
CA VAL A 911 21.86 18.65 16.63
C VAL A 911 21.63 20.15 16.83
N SER A 912 20.42 20.65 16.56
CA SER A 912 20.09 22.07 16.65
C SER A 912 20.18 22.57 18.09
N GLU A 913 19.40 21.97 19.01
CA GLU A 913 19.34 22.42 20.41
C GLU A 913 20.71 22.37 21.10
N PHE A 914 21.51 21.35 20.80
CA PHE A 914 22.86 21.20 21.32
C PHE A 914 23.75 22.39 20.94
N TRP A 915 23.76 22.78 19.67
CA TRP A 915 24.62 23.88 19.21
C TRP A 915 24.08 25.25 19.63
N GLN A 916 22.77 25.45 19.70
CA GLN A 916 22.19 26.68 20.27
C GLN A 916 22.62 26.90 21.73
N LEU A 917 22.68 25.83 22.53
CA LEU A 917 23.20 25.88 23.91
C LEU A 917 24.70 26.19 23.95
N VAL A 918 25.51 25.54 23.10
CA VAL A 918 26.96 25.80 22.99
C VAL A 918 27.25 27.26 22.61
N GLU A 919 26.55 27.79 21.62
CA GLU A 919 26.70 29.18 21.15
C GLU A 919 26.26 30.17 22.21
N TYR A 920 25.10 29.96 22.85
CA TYR A 920 24.65 30.78 23.98
C TYR A 920 25.69 30.81 25.11
N MET A 921 26.21 29.63 25.50
CA MET A 921 27.23 29.53 26.54
C MET A 921 28.51 30.27 26.12
N LYS A 922 28.98 30.16 24.87
CA LYS A 922 30.20 30.83 24.41
C LYS A 922 30.06 32.35 24.33
N ASP A 923 28.99 32.83 23.72
CA ASP A 923 28.90 34.21 23.25
C ASP A 923 28.08 35.13 24.16
N GLN A 924 27.12 34.57 24.90
CA GLN A 924 26.18 35.33 25.75
C GLN A 924 26.45 35.15 27.25
N GLU A 925 27.34 34.24 27.65
CA GLU A 925 27.58 33.90 29.05
C GLU A 925 29.09 33.90 29.41
N ALA A 926 29.46 34.62 30.47
CA ALA A 926 30.80 34.57 31.03
C ALA A 926 31.17 33.17 31.58
N ASN A 927 32.45 32.80 31.52
CA ASN A 927 32.93 31.53 32.06
C ASN A 927 32.49 31.33 33.53
N GLY A 928 31.76 30.25 33.77
CA GLY A 928 31.15 29.92 35.08
C GLY A 928 29.75 30.51 35.31
N GLY A 929 29.05 30.98 34.28
CA GLY A 929 27.68 31.47 34.38
C GLY A 929 26.61 30.39 34.62
N PRO A 930 25.34 30.80 34.79
CA PRO A 930 24.24 29.95 35.25
C PRO A 930 23.96 28.70 34.38
N VAL A 931 24.07 28.77 33.06
CA VAL A 931 23.87 27.63 32.14
C VAL A 931 24.99 26.61 32.30
N ARG A 932 26.26 27.05 32.35
CA ARG A 932 27.40 26.16 32.68
C ARG A 932 27.27 25.51 34.05
N VAL A 933 26.82 26.26 35.06
CA VAL A 933 26.61 25.72 36.41
C VAL A 933 25.51 24.65 36.39
N ARG A 934 24.39 24.88 35.70
CA ARG A 934 23.31 23.89 35.59
C ARG A 934 23.70 22.67 34.77
N ALA A 935 24.47 22.84 33.69
CA ALA A 935 25.01 21.73 32.92
C ALA A 935 25.96 20.86 33.77
N ALA A 936 26.78 21.45 34.64
CA ALA A 936 27.66 20.70 35.54
C ALA A 936 26.89 19.95 36.64
N ASP A 937 25.82 20.55 37.17
CA ASP A 937 24.93 19.89 38.11
C ASP A 937 24.18 18.71 37.45
N LEU A 938 23.64 18.89 36.24
CA LEU A 938 22.99 17.82 35.48
C LEU A 938 23.96 16.70 35.10
N ALA A 939 25.16 17.04 34.61
CA ALA A 939 26.22 16.07 34.30
C ALA A 939 26.62 15.22 35.51
N ALA A 940 26.57 15.78 36.73
CA ALA A 940 26.91 15.04 37.95
C ALA A 940 25.73 14.28 38.60
N THR A 941 24.47 14.70 38.37
CA THR A 941 23.32 14.26 39.19
C THR A 941 22.14 13.66 38.43
N HIS A 942 22.04 13.84 37.11
CA HIS A 942 20.89 13.32 36.35
C HIS A 942 20.84 11.78 36.41
N PRO A 943 19.66 11.15 36.59
CA PRO A 943 19.57 9.69 36.74
C PRO A 943 20.05 8.92 35.50
N SER A 944 19.75 9.43 34.30
CA SER A 944 20.10 8.80 33.03
C SER A 944 21.58 9.00 32.71
N ALA A 945 22.28 7.92 32.29
CA ALA A 945 23.69 7.99 31.94
C ALA A 945 23.93 8.80 30.66
N SER A 946 23.21 8.50 29.59
CA SER A 946 23.33 9.22 28.31
C SER A 946 23.03 10.71 28.45
N SER A 947 22.11 11.07 29.36
CA SER A 947 21.73 12.45 29.65
C SER A 947 22.81 13.21 30.46
N ARG A 948 23.50 12.51 31.39
CA ARG A 948 24.73 13.05 32.01
C ARG A 948 25.82 13.26 30.97
N ASP A 949 26.04 12.30 30.09
CA ASP A 949 27.05 12.37 29.02
C ASP A 949 26.76 13.52 28.04
N PHE A 950 25.48 13.81 27.72
CA PHE A 950 25.07 14.99 26.94
C PHE A 950 25.43 16.32 27.63
N ALA A 951 25.12 16.44 28.93
CA ALA A 951 25.45 17.64 29.70
C ALA A 951 26.98 17.81 29.87
N ALA A 952 27.73 16.71 30.03
CA ALA A 952 29.19 16.70 30.04
C ALA A 952 29.77 17.11 28.69
N MET A 953 29.18 16.62 27.58
CA MET A 953 29.54 16.99 26.22
C MET A 953 29.34 18.49 25.93
N LEU A 954 28.23 19.09 26.39
CA LEU A 954 28.03 20.54 26.30
C LEU A 954 29.17 21.29 26.99
N LEU A 955 29.51 20.91 28.23
CA LEU A 955 30.62 21.50 28.98
C LEU A 955 31.96 21.33 28.28
N GLN A 956 32.25 20.15 27.76
CA GLN A 956 33.51 19.87 27.05
C GLN A 956 33.62 20.68 25.75
N THR A 957 32.51 20.82 25.02
CA THR A 957 32.44 21.60 23.78
C THR A 957 32.64 23.11 24.01
N VAL A 958 32.38 23.61 25.23
CA VAL A 958 32.65 25.00 25.63
C VAL A 958 33.92 25.21 26.44
N SER A 959 34.57 24.16 26.95
CA SER A 959 35.72 24.29 27.86
C SER A 959 37.08 24.30 27.17
N GLU A 960 37.17 23.77 25.94
CA GLU A 960 38.40 23.53 25.17
C GLU A 960 39.42 22.63 25.92
N PRO A 961 39.67 21.43 25.38
CA PRO A 961 40.44 21.40 24.15
C PRO A 961 39.74 20.70 23.00
N ASN A 962 39.81 21.35 21.83
CA ASN A 962 39.55 20.72 20.55
C ASN A 962 40.52 19.54 20.33
N LEU A 963 40.00 18.36 19.98
CA LEU A 963 40.83 17.16 19.74
C LEU A 963 41.54 17.20 18.38
N VAL A 964 41.16 18.13 17.51
CA VAL A 964 41.77 18.34 16.19
C VAL A 964 43.11 19.05 16.32
N GLN A 965 44.15 18.47 15.72
CA GLN A 965 45.46 19.10 15.59
C GLN A 965 45.46 20.03 14.37
N ASN A 966 46.10 21.20 14.48
CA ASN A 966 46.17 22.19 13.41
C ASN A 966 44.78 22.53 12.79
N PRO A 967 43.80 22.99 13.61
CA PRO A 967 42.38 23.07 13.24
C PRO A 967 42.06 24.16 12.19
N SER A 968 42.78 25.27 12.22
CA SER A 968 42.69 26.38 11.24
C SER A 968 43.92 26.43 10.33
N PHE A 969 44.60 25.27 10.15
CA PHE A 969 45.66 25.04 9.15
C PHE A 969 46.89 25.98 9.22
N GLN A 970 47.08 26.68 10.34
CA GLN A 970 48.13 27.67 10.54
C GLN A 970 49.53 27.05 10.45
N ASP A 971 49.73 25.85 11.01
CA ASP A 971 51.01 25.15 10.96
C ASP A 971 51.26 24.53 9.58
N ALA A 972 52.42 24.82 8.99
CA ALA A 972 52.82 24.30 7.69
C ALA A 972 53.89 23.19 7.82
N ASP A 973 53.98 22.28 6.86
CA ASP A 973 55.06 21.30 6.83
C ASP A 973 56.43 21.97 6.60
N ALA A 974 57.43 21.57 7.39
CA ALA A 974 58.76 22.16 7.36
C ALA A 974 59.52 21.94 6.04
N GLY A 975 59.11 20.96 5.22
CA GLY A 975 59.65 20.71 3.87
C GLY A 975 58.75 21.20 2.73
N ASP A 976 57.49 21.52 2.98
CA ASP A 976 56.51 21.91 1.96
C ASP A 976 55.39 22.80 2.55
N ALA A 977 55.55 24.13 2.42
CA ALA A 977 54.60 25.11 2.94
C ALA A 977 53.17 25.01 2.34
N THR A 978 52.96 24.19 1.30
CA THR A 978 51.62 23.91 0.74
C THR A 978 50.87 22.82 1.50
N LYS A 979 51.48 22.18 2.50
CA LYS A 979 50.86 21.17 3.36
C LYS A 979 50.65 21.69 4.77
N ALA A 980 49.57 21.23 5.42
CA ALA A 980 49.24 21.53 6.80
C ALA A 980 49.16 20.21 7.61
N PRO A 981 50.27 19.63 8.07
CA PRO A 981 50.25 18.38 8.81
C PRO A 981 49.46 18.56 10.14
N PRO A 982 48.79 17.51 10.65
CA PRO A 982 48.74 16.13 10.16
C PRO A 982 47.61 15.86 9.14
N TRP A 983 47.12 16.87 8.42
CA TRP A 983 46.05 16.68 7.43
C TRP A 983 46.53 16.01 6.14
N GLU A 984 45.77 14.99 5.69
CA GLU A 984 46.05 14.21 4.48
C GLU A 984 44.85 14.21 3.51
N LEU A 985 45.11 14.00 2.21
CA LEU A 985 44.06 13.81 1.21
C LEU A 985 43.45 12.40 1.33
N LEU A 986 42.17 12.32 1.67
CA LEU A 986 41.38 11.11 1.48
C LEU A 986 40.76 11.10 0.08
N SER A 987 41.30 10.27 -0.82
CA SER A 987 40.80 10.08 -2.18
C SER A 987 40.77 8.60 -2.54
N ARG A 988 39.77 8.19 -3.34
CA ARG A 988 39.73 6.87 -3.98
C ARG A 988 39.90 7.05 -5.50
N SER A 989 40.75 6.19 -6.07
CA SER A 989 41.37 6.27 -7.40
C SER A 989 40.51 6.85 -8.55
N THR A 990 41.18 7.58 -9.47
CA THR A 990 40.71 8.23 -10.72
C THR A 990 40.30 9.71 -10.67
N SER A 991 40.25 10.33 -9.49
CA SER A 991 40.02 11.78 -9.34
C SER A 991 41.26 12.64 -9.66
N THR A 992 41.07 13.93 -9.97
CA THR A 992 42.16 14.95 -9.92
C THR A 992 42.09 15.79 -8.63
N ARG A 993 41.41 15.25 -7.60
CA ARG A 993 41.18 15.91 -6.32
C ARG A 993 42.51 16.08 -5.58
N ALA A 994 42.73 17.27 -5.02
CA ALA A 994 43.89 17.59 -4.21
C ALA A 994 43.49 18.55 -3.07
N VAL A 995 44.34 18.62 -2.05
CA VAL A 995 44.23 19.58 -0.95
C VAL A 995 45.55 20.31 -0.77
N LYS A 996 45.50 21.58 -0.38
CA LYS A 996 46.68 22.36 0.00
C LYS A 996 46.32 23.42 1.03
N ARG A 997 47.26 23.75 1.90
CA ARG A 997 47.25 24.97 2.72
C ARG A 997 47.20 26.20 1.81
N ALA A 998 46.30 27.12 2.07
CA ALA A 998 46.09 28.34 1.29
C ALA A 998 46.15 29.58 2.20
N GLU A 999 46.87 30.61 1.77
CA GLU A 999 46.98 31.89 2.48
C GLU A 999 46.18 32.97 1.75
N GLY A 1000 45.61 33.92 2.51
CA GLY A 1000 44.80 35.03 2.00
C GLY A 1000 43.28 34.78 1.98
N THR A 1001 42.82 33.59 2.36
CA THR A 1001 41.41 33.19 2.37
C THR A 1001 41.09 32.31 3.57
N GLY A 1002 41.21 32.85 4.79
CA GLY A 1002 40.74 32.21 6.03
C GLY A 1002 39.40 32.80 6.51
N HIS A 1003 38.80 32.18 7.52
CA HIS A 1003 37.55 32.60 8.14
C HIS A 1003 37.81 33.51 9.35
N THR A 1004 38.47 32.98 10.39
CA THR A 1004 38.91 33.74 11.57
C THR A 1004 40.28 34.38 11.35
N ASP A 1005 41.19 33.64 10.74
CA ASP A 1005 42.58 34.01 10.45
C ASP A 1005 42.83 34.17 8.93
N THR A 1006 44.10 34.19 8.50
CA THR A 1006 44.49 34.39 7.08
C THR A 1006 44.76 33.10 6.31
N VAL A 1007 44.58 31.93 6.90
CA VAL A 1007 44.98 30.63 6.34
C VAL A 1007 43.82 29.64 6.43
N SER A 1008 43.66 28.78 5.43
CA SER A 1008 42.68 27.69 5.43
C SER A 1008 43.17 26.51 4.58
N MET A 1009 42.37 25.44 4.50
CA MET A 1009 42.60 24.30 3.61
C MET A 1009 41.79 24.45 2.32
N LEU A 1010 42.48 24.63 1.19
CA LEU A 1010 41.86 24.63 -0.14
C LEU A 1010 41.80 23.21 -0.70
N VAL A 1011 40.58 22.72 -0.90
CA VAL A 1011 40.25 21.52 -1.66
C VAL A 1011 39.98 21.89 -3.11
N TYR A 1012 40.71 21.31 -4.05
CA TYR A 1012 40.60 21.67 -5.46
C TYR A 1012 40.61 20.47 -6.42
N GLY A 1013 40.21 20.70 -7.67
CA GLY A 1013 40.11 19.67 -8.72
C GLY A 1013 38.72 19.02 -8.81
N LYS A 1014 38.64 17.83 -9.43
CA LYS A 1014 37.37 17.10 -9.67
C LYS A 1014 37.40 15.66 -9.18
N GLY A 1015 36.23 15.08 -8.98
CA GLY A 1015 36.01 13.74 -8.43
C GLY A 1015 35.56 13.78 -6.97
N TRP A 1016 35.72 12.66 -6.26
CA TRP A 1016 35.28 12.48 -4.87
C TRP A 1016 36.47 12.46 -3.90
N GLY A 1017 36.38 13.20 -2.79
CA GLY A 1017 37.37 13.22 -1.71
C GLY A 1017 37.68 14.62 -1.18
N GLY A 1018 38.60 14.70 -0.21
CA GLY A 1018 38.95 15.95 0.48
C GLY A 1018 39.91 15.70 1.66
N PRO A 1019 40.11 16.69 2.55
CA PRO A 1019 41.03 16.55 3.68
C PRO A 1019 40.55 15.51 4.69
N SER A 1020 41.49 14.99 5.49
CA SER A 1020 41.22 14.05 6.57
C SER A 1020 42.30 14.08 7.64
N GLN A 1021 41.93 13.72 8.87
CA GLN A 1021 42.84 13.60 10.01
C GLN A 1021 42.40 12.42 10.89
N VAL A 1022 43.34 11.63 11.41
CA VAL A 1022 43.06 10.60 12.41
C VAL A 1022 43.32 11.15 13.81
N ILE A 1023 42.33 11.03 14.69
CA ILE A 1023 42.39 11.45 16.09
C ILE A 1023 42.04 10.29 17.02
N SER A 1024 42.60 10.28 18.23
CA SER A 1024 42.23 9.34 19.29
C SER A 1024 40.95 9.80 19.99
N VAL A 1025 40.12 8.84 20.40
CA VAL A 1025 38.82 9.07 21.05
C VAL A 1025 38.56 7.99 22.10
N GLU A 1026 37.66 8.28 23.03
CA GLU A 1026 37.05 7.31 23.92
C GLU A 1026 35.60 7.01 23.47
N PRO A 1027 35.03 5.85 23.81
CA PRO A 1027 33.62 5.56 23.56
C PRO A 1027 32.69 6.57 24.24
N GLY A 1028 31.63 6.98 23.56
CA GLY A 1028 30.67 7.96 24.04
C GLY A 1028 30.26 8.98 22.97
N LEU A 1029 29.72 10.11 23.38
CA LEU A 1029 29.21 11.12 22.46
C LEU A 1029 30.36 11.83 21.73
N ALA A 1030 30.10 12.33 20.52
CA ALA A 1030 31.02 13.13 19.73
C ALA A 1030 30.32 14.28 18.98
N SER A 1031 31.07 15.37 18.78
CA SER A 1031 30.63 16.58 18.10
C SER A 1031 31.71 17.08 17.15
N PHE A 1032 31.32 17.51 15.95
CA PHE A 1032 32.19 17.89 14.85
C PHE A 1032 31.64 19.13 14.14
N SER A 1033 32.43 20.20 14.01
CA SER A 1033 32.06 21.36 13.17
C SER A 1033 33.26 21.96 12.44
N PHE A 1034 32.99 22.76 11.41
CA PHE A 1034 33.99 23.50 10.64
C PHE A 1034 33.32 24.60 9.79
N GLN A 1035 34.11 25.52 9.27
CA GLN A 1035 33.67 26.58 8.36
C GLN A 1035 34.05 26.22 6.92
N TYR A 1036 33.20 26.55 5.94
CA TYR A 1036 33.49 26.34 4.52
C TYR A 1036 33.03 27.49 3.62
N HIS A 1037 33.70 27.66 2.48
CA HIS A 1037 33.50 28.77 1.55
C HIS A 1037 33.81 28.40 0.10
N ILE A 1038 33.04 28.96 -0.84
CA ILE A 1038 33.34 28.93 -2.28
C ILE A 1038 33.57 30.36 -2.80
N PRO A 1039 34.65 30.64 -3.55
CA PRO A 1039 34.89 31.95 -4.15
C PRO A 1039 33.77 32.39 -5.09
N THR A 1040 33.53 33.71 -5.18
CA THR A 1040 32.59 34.29 -6.15
C THR A 1040 32.97 33.93 -7.59
N GLY A 1041 32.00 33.50 -8.39
CA GLY A 1041 32.19 32.91 -9.72
C GLY A 1041 32.66 31.44 -9.69
N GLY A 1042 32.66 30.82 -8.51
CA GLY A 1042 33.03 29.42 -8.31
C GLY A 1042 31.99 28.44 -8.86
N ASN A 1043 32.40 27.18 -9.03
CA ASN A 1043 31.51 26.12 -9.47
C ASN A 1043 30.70 25.56 -8.28
N THR A 1044 29.44 25.95 -8.21
CA THR A 1044 28.48 25.58 -7.15
C THR A 1044 27.66 24.32 -7.44
N ALA A 1045 27.69 23.79 -8.67
CA ALA A 1045 26.86 22.66 -9.13
C ALA A 1045 27.41 21.29 -8.64
N THR A 1046 27.63 21.16 -7.34
CA THR A 1046 28.32 20.04 -6.69
C THR A 1046 27.91 19.93 -5.21
N SER A 1047 28.21 18.79 -4.58
CA SER A 1047 27.84 18.52 -3.19
C SER A 1047 29.02 18.18 -2.29
N MET A 1048 28.80 18.28 -0.99
CA MET A 1048 29.71 17.87 0.06
C MET A 1048 29.01 16.96 1.08
N GLN A 1049 29.74 15.97 1.59
CA GLN A 1049 29.46 15.31 2.86
C GLN A 1049 30.66 15.47 3.79
N TRP A 1050 30.42 15.39 5.09
CA TRP A 1050 31.45 15.31 6.11
C TRP A 1050 31.10 14.24 7.14
N GLY A 1051 32.06 13.89 7.97
CA GLY A 1051 31.84 13.07 9.16
C GLY A 1051 33.06 12.27 9.51
N TYR A 1052 32.89 11.12 10.16
CA TYR A 1052 34.03 10.36 10.68
C TYR A 1052 33.88 8.84 10.56
N ASP A 1053 34.99 8.20 10.19
CA ASP A 1053 35.13 6.75 10.09
C ASP A 1053 35.59 6.19 11.46
N LEU A 1054 35.00 5.10 11.94
CA LEU A 1054 35.43 4.47 13.21
C LEU A 1054 36.61 3.51 12.96
N LEU A 1055 37.65 3.60 13.79
CA LEU A 1055 38.90 2.85 13.63
C LEU A 1055 39.28 2.06 14.90
N ASP A 1056 40.03 0.97 14.69
CA ASP A 1056 40.75 0.28 15.77
C ASP A 1056 41.97 1.08 16.26
N GLU A 1057 42.63 0.57 17.30
CA GLU A 1057 43.86 1.16 17.87
C GLU A 1057 44.99 1.25 16.84
N GLN A 1058 45.01 0.37 15.84
CA GLN A 1058 45.99 0.33 14.77
C GLN A 1058 45.64 1.29 13.61
N GLY A 1059 44.47 1.94 13.63
CA GLY A 1059 44.00 2.88 12.61
C GLY A 1059 43.29 2.24 11.42
N ASN A 1060 42.94 0.96 11.48
CA ASN A 1060 42.19 0.29 10.42
C ASN A 1060 40.70 0.65 10.51
N TRP A 1061 40.07 0.86 9.36
CA TRP A 1061 38.64 1.20 9.28
C TRP A 1061 37.75 -0.01 9.55
N LEU A 1062 36.84 0.14 10.52
CA LEU A 1062 35.99 -0.95 11.02
C LEU A 1062 34.78 -1.18 10.12
N ASN A 1063 34.99 -1.88 9.00
CA ASN A 1063 33.95 -2.51 8.18
C ASN A 1063 32.76 -1.58 7.83
N PHE A 1064 33.08 -0.46 7.16
CA PHE A 1064 32.13 0.58 6.72
C PHE A 1064 31.43 1.37 7.85
N SER A 1065 31.76 1.14 9.12
CA SER A 1065 31.21 1.95 10.22
C SER A 1065 31.71 3.40 10.14
N THR A 1066 30.73 4.29 10.05
CA THR A 1066 30.93 5.69 9.68
C THR A 1066 29.74 6.51 10.17
N VAL A 1067 30.00 7.67 10.77
CA VAL A 1067 28.98 8.70 10.99
C VAL A 1067 29.14 9.76 9.89
N ARG A 1068 28.07 10.13 9.19
CA ARG A 1068 28.08 11.08 8.07
C ARG A 1068 26.95 12.10 8.17
N SER A 1069 27.22 13.29 7.65
CA SER A 1069 26.19 14.25 7.30
C SER A 1069 25.33 13.76 6.11
N PRO A 1070 24.12 14.32 5.93
CA PRO A 1070 23.45 14.33 4.64
C PRO A 1070 24.34 14.89 3.52
N VAL A 1071 23.97 14.60 2.27
CA VAL A 1071 24.60 15.22 1.09
C VAL A 1071 24.11 16.67 1.01
N THR A 1072 25.01 17.63 1.17
CA THR A 1072 24.70 19.06 1.21
C THR A 1072 25.07 19.72 -0.13
N SER A 1073 24.14 20.47 -0.72
CA SER A 1073 24.43 21.31 -1.89
C SER A 1073 25.36 22.46 -1.50
N LEU A 1074 26.34 22.76 -2.36
CA LEU A 1074 27.28 23.86 -2.14
C LEU A 1074 26.80 25.20 -2.74
N GLU A 1075 25.58 25.26 -3.28
CA GLU A 1075 25.01 26.44 -3.95
C GLU A 1075 25.00 27.70 -3.10
N ASN A 1076 24.66 27.58 -1.82
CA ASN A 1076 24.57 28.72 -0.90
C ASN A 1076 25.93 29.22 -0.36
N ALA A 1077 27.04 28.53 -0.67
CA ALA A 1077 28.38 28.84 -0.13
C ALA A 1077 29.18 29.85 -0.99
N GLU A 1078 28.62 30.34 -2.10
CA GLU A 1078 29.30 31.27 -2.99
C GLU A 1078 29.44 32.67 -2.34
N GLY A 1079 30.68 33.15 -2.21
CA GLY A 1079 30.98 34.49 -1.69
C GLY A 1079 30.82 34.64 -0.17
N VAL A 1080 30.37 33.61 0.55
CA VAL A 1080 30.11 33.62 1.99
C VAL A 1080 30.78 32.44 2.70
N TRP A 1081 31.07 32.58 3.99
CA TRP A 1081 31.44 31.45 4.85
C TRP A 1081 30.19 30.88 5.50
N LEU A 1082 30.06 29.55 5.52
CA LEU A 1082 28.98 28.81 6.17
C LEU A 1082 29.57 27.79 7.15
N GLU A 1083 28.87 27.54 8.26
CA GLU A 1083 29.26 26.51 9.22
C GLU A 1083 28.61 25.16 8.89
N ALA A 1084 29.41 24.09 8.92
CA ALA A 1084 28.96 22.71 8.84
C ALA A 1084 29.07 22.07 10.23
N LYS A 1085 28.04 21.31 10.63
CA LYS A 1085 27.91 20.68 11.96
C LYS A 1085 27.51 19.21 11.82
N LEU A 1086 27.96 18.38 12.75
CA LEU A 1086 27.58 16.97 12.91
C LEU A 1086 27.77 16.56 14.37
N THR A 1087 26.86 15.76 14.92
CA THR A 1087 27.07 15.04 16.17
C THR A 1087 26.77 13.55 15.95
N GLY A 1088 27.22 12.70 16.87
CA GLY A 1088 26.94 11.28 16.83
C GLY A 1088 27.69 10.49 17.90
N GLU A 1089 27.35 9.22 18.06
CA GLU A 1089 27.97 8.37 19.07
C GLU A 1089 29.19 7.63 18.49
N ILE A 1090 30.21 7.44 19.33
CA ILE A 1090 31.34 6.55 19.13
C ILE A 1090 31.07 5.30 19.98
N PRO A 1091 30.56 4.20 19.40
CA PRO A 1091 30.27 2.99 20.15
C PRO A 1091 31.56 2.36 20.69
N SER A 1092 31.49 1.72 21.85
CA SER A 1092 32.65 1.05 22.47
C SER A 1092 33.20 -0.10 21.63
N MET A 1093 32.35 -0.75 20.84
CA MET A 1093 32.67 -1.92 20.02
C MET A 1093 31.96 -1.87 18.67
N VAL A 1094 32.66 -2.15 17.58
CA VAL A 1094 32.06 -2.43 16.27
C VAL A 1094 32.33 -3.89 15.91
N LYS A 1095 31.27 -4.70 15.81
CA LYS A 1095 31.35 -6.15 15.52
C LYS A 1095 32.34 -6.91 16.43
N GLY A 1096 32.43 -6.50 17.69
CA GLY A 1096 33.32 -7.09 18.70
C GLY A 1096 34.76 -6.57 18.70
N ILE A 1097 35.08 -5.55 17.91
CA ILE A 1097 36.40 -4.88 17.90
C ILE A 1097 36.28 -3.52 18.60
N PRO A 1098 37.17 -3.18 19.57
CA PRO A 1098 37.14 -1.90 20.25
C PRO A 1098 37.38 -0.72 19.31
N VAL A 1099 36.59 0.36 19.48
CA VAL A 1099 36.85 1.65 18.83
C VAL A 1099 37.74 2.48 19.76
N SER A 1100 38.77 3.12 19.20
CA SER A 1100 39.68 4.01 19.96
C SER A 1100 40.22 5.20 19.16
N LYS A 1101 39.92 5.26 17.87
CA LYS A 1101 40.29 6.33 16.96
C LYS A 1101 39.14 6.60 15.99
N VAL A 1102 39.06 7.83 15.50
CA VAL A 1102 38.25 8.16 14.33
C VAL A 1102 39.12 8.85 13.28
N ARG A 1103 38.77 8.66 12.01
CA ARG A 1103 39.25 9.53 10.93
C ARG A 1103 38.17 10.56 10.64
N LEU A 1104 38.47 11.85 10.78
CA LEU A 1104 37.62 12.93 10.26
C LEU A 1104 37.79 12.99 8.75
N ASN A 1105 36.68 13.10 8.01
CA ASN A 1105 36.66 13.08 6.55
C ASN A 1105 35.79 14.22 6.01
N PHE A 1106 36.28 14.84 4.95
CA PHE A 1106 35.58 15.82 4.14
C PHE A 1106 35.50 15.27 2.72
N LEU A 1107 34.29 15.15 2.18
CA LEU A 1107 34.01 14.41 0.96
C LEU A 1107 33.29 15.33 -0.03
N ILE A 1108 34.05 16.03 -0.85
CA ILE A 1108 33.51 16.91 -1.89
C ILE A 1108 33.42 16.12 -3.20
N GLU A 1109 32.22 16.04 -3.76
CA GLU A 1109 31.95 15.38 -5.04
C GLU A 1109 31.66 16.42 -6.12
N SER A 1110 32.45 16.40 -7.20
CA SER A 1110 32.25 17.30 -8.34
C SER A 1110 32.63 16.66 -9.67
N GLY A 1111 31.74 16.75 -10.67
CA GLY A 1111 32.01 16.28 -12.04
C GLY A 1111 32.99 17.18 -12.81
N GLN A 1112 33.06 18.46 -12.42
CA GLN A 1112 34.00 19.46 -12.94
C GLN A 1112 34.94 19.96 -11.82
N PRO A 1113 36.04 20.65 -12.16
CA PRO A 1113 36.88 21.29 -11.15
C PRO A 1113 36.09 22.25 -10.27
N ILE A 1114 36.39 22.26 -8.98
CA ILE A 1114 35.87 23.17 -7.95
C ILE A 1114 37.05 23.65 -7.09
N GLU A 1115 36.89 24.78 -6.41
CA GLU A 1115 37.68 25.22 -5.26
C GLU A 1115 36.75 25.39 -4.06
N VAL A 1116 37.06 24.72 -2.94
CA VAL A 1116 36.34 24.85 -1.65
C VAL A 1116 37.39 25.10 -0.58
N TYR A 1117 37.19 26.15 0.21
CA TYR A 1117 38.03 26.49 1.35
C TYR A 1117 37.37 25.96 2.62
N ILE A 1118 38.15 25.34 3.51
CA ILE A 1118 37.71 24.76 4.79
C ILE A 1118 38.58 25.33 5.90
N ASP A 1119 37.98 25.77 7.01
CA ASP A 1119 38.66 26.40 8.14
C ASP A 1119 38.02 26.03 9.50
N ASP A 1120 38.67 26.41 10.60
CA ASP A 1120 38.15 26.34 11.98
C ASP A 1120 37.60 24.97 12.42
N VAL A 1121 38.30 23.89 12.08
CA VAL A 1121 37.82 22.52 12.30
C VAL A 1121 37.86 22.13 13.78
N LYS A 1122 36.71 21.73 14.33
CA LYS A 1122 36.51 21.40 15.75
C LYS A 1122 35.97 19.98 15.92
N PHE A 1123 36.57 19.19 16.80
CA PHE A 1123 36.04 17.90 17.22
C PHE A 1123 36.15 17.72 18.73
N PHE A 1124 35.08 17.24 19.35
CA PHE A 1124 34.96 16.97 20.78
C PHE A 1124 34.38 15.57 21.00
N ASN A 1125 34.79 14.91 22.07
CA ASN A 1125 34.31 13.57 22.42
C ASN A 1125 34.25 13.41 23.95
N ALA A 1126 33.04 13.16 24.46
CA ALA A 1126 32.77 12.93 25.87
C ALA A 1126 32.65 11.43 26.13
N ALA A 1127 33.44 10.95 27.08
CA ALA A 1127 33.48 9.53 27.43
C ALA A 1127 32.19 9.10 28.13
N SER A 1128 31.64 7.95 27.74
CA SER A 1128 30.41 7.41 28.32
C SER A 1128 30.59 7.05 29.80
N GLY A 1129 29.82 7.68 30.69
CA GLY A 1129 29.85 7.43 32.13
C GLY A 1129 30.87 8.26 32.93
N SER A 1130 31.18 9.47 32.44
CA SER A 1130 32.00 10.47 33.16
C SER A 1130 31.28 11.15 34.34
#